data_AF-A0A2T7BYH0-F1
#
_entry.id   AF-A0A2T7BYH0-F1
#
_cell.length_a   1.000
_cell.length_b   1.000
_cell.length_c   1.000
_cell.angle_alpha   90.00
_cell.angle_beta   90.00
_cell.angle_gamma   90.00
#
_symmetry.space_group_name_H-M   'P 1'
#
loop_
_entity.id
_entity.type
_entity.pdbx_description
1 polymer ?
#
loop_
_entity_poly.entity_id
_entity_poly.type
_entity_poly.pdbx_seq_one_letter_code
_entity_poly.pdbx_strand_id
1 'polypeptide(L)'
;MGKGSAEPEAAVLLHGDLDIRIVEARCLPNMDIMSERMRRCFSACAGGGAGSCGGDRPAPLDTLRRGGSMSAKKKIITSDPYVSVCLAGATVAQTRVIPNSENPRWEEHFRVEVAHAAARVEFHVKDNDVFGAQLIGVASVPVEKIATGALVSGWFPVEGHCSSNSPRPTPELQLSIRYQPIEDNPLYKDGVDAGPQYSGVPNAYFPLRRGGRVTLYQDAHVADGNLPKIEVDGDRIYEHGKCWEDICHAIIQAHHLVYMVGWSIYHPVKLVREPAKPMPCGTPPTLGELLKGKVQEGVRVVVLLWDDKTSHDKFLFKTDGVMHTHDEETRKFFRHSGVYCVLVPRYASNKLSIFKQQVVGTLFTHHQKCVILDSQAAGNNRKITAFIGGLDLCDGRYDTPEHRLFKDLDTVFKKDFHNPTFPVNSHGPRQPWHDLHCKVEGPAAYDILTNFEQRWRKATKWKVNLKRVASWQYDTLIKLNRMSWIVSPATDEVNAHVCDERDPENWHVQVFRSIDSGSVKGFPKLVQEAESQNLVCAKNLMIDKSIHSAYVKAIRSAQRFIYIENQYFIGSSFCWPSCKNAGADNLIPIELALKIASKIKAKERFTVYIVIPMWPEGIPTTAPMQQILFWQGQTMSMMYKIVADALQSQGLLDAHPQDYLNFYCLGRRELADGDISSPKTLCNDNSPLHVAQKFRRFMIYVHSKGMIVDDEYVIIGSANINQRSMEGSRDTEIAMGAYQPHYKWAGNTGPPRGQVYGYRMSLWAEHLGTVEECFWRPETEECVRRVNEMAEENWQKYVSPDMEETRGHLLRYPVQVGKDGQVGPLPGHECFPDVGGKVLGTQSSLPNALTT
;
A
#
# COMPACT_ATOMS: atom_id res chain seq x y z
N MET A 1 38.50 -25.98 -31.93
CA MET A 1 37.13 -26.38 -31.53
C MET A 1 36.38 -25.10 -31.19
N GLY A 2 35.36 -24.77 -31.98
CA GLY A 2 34.70 -23.46 -31.96
C GLY A 2 33.96 -23.19 -30.65
N LYS A 3 34.16 -21.98 -30.10
CA LYS A 3 33.22 -21.39 -29.16
C LYS A 3 31.97 -21.05 -29.96
N GLY A 4 30.97 -21.93 -29.93
CA GLY A 4 29.63 -21.58 -30.37
C GLY A 4 29.13 -20.44 -29.47
N SER A 5 28.99 -19.26 -30.04
CA SER A 5 28.15 -18.21 -29.47
C SER A 5 26.73 -18.76 -29.50
N ALA A 6 26.23 -19.25 -28.37
CA ALA A 6 24.81 -19.56 -28.22
C ALA A 6 24.04 -18.27 -28.57
N GLU A 7 23.11 -18.37 -29.53
CA GLU A 7 22.14 -17.30 -29.75
C GLU A 7 21.45 -16.99 -28.42
N PRO A 8 21.18 -15.71 -28.10
CA PRO A 8 20.50 -15.36 -26.87
C PRO A 8 19.13 -16.05 -26.82
N GLU A 9 18.90 -16.92 -25.82
CA GLU A 9 17.59 -17.56 -25.58
C GLU A 9 16.50 -16.47 -25.56
N ALA A 10 15.47 -16.62 -26.39
CA ALA A 10 14.41 -15.62 -26.52
C ALA A 10 13.59 -15.54 -25.21
N ALA A 11 13.37 -14.33 -24.71
CA ALA A 11 12.56 -14.13 -23.52
C ALA A 11 11.07 -14.37 -23.82
N VAL A 12 10.39 -15.15 -22.98
CA VAL A 12 8.95 -15.43 -23.08
C VAL A 12 8.23 -14.74 -21.92
N LEU A 13 7.06 -14.14 -22.20
CA LEU A 13 6.22 -13.55 -21.18
C LEU A 13 5.49 -14.65 -20.37
N LEU A 14 5.81 -14.75 -19.09
CA LEU A 14 5.04 -15.50 -18.11
C LEU A 14 4.02 -14.57 -17.47
N HIS A 15 2.76 -14.65 -17.92
CA HIS A 15 1.61 -13.91 -17.39
C HIS A 15 0.56 -14.89 -16.83
N GLY A 16 0.59 -15.10 -15.53
CA GLY A 16 -0.22 -16.09 -14.85
C GLY A 16 0.35 -16.42 -13.47
N ASP A 17 0.31 -17.69 -13.09
CA ASP A 17 0.72 -18.18 -11.78
C ASP A 17 1.80 -19.25 -11.88
N LEU A 18 2.82 -19.16 -11.02
CA LEU A 18 3.82 -20.19 -10.83
C LEU A 18 3.55 -20.95 -9.53
N ASP A 19 3.43 -22.26 -9.66
CA ASP A 19 3.35 -23.23 -8.58
C ASP A 19 4.74 -23.86 -8.41
N ILE A 20 5.45 -23.48 -7.34
CA ILE A 20 6.85 -23.82 -7.11
C ILE A 20 6.99 -24.54 -5.77
N ARG A 21 7.63 -25.71 -5.78
CA ARG A 21 8.05 -26.43 -4.58
C ARG A 21 9.56 -26.55 -4.54
N ILE A 22 10.17 -26.08 -3.46
CA ILE A 22 11.62 -26.20 -3.22
C ILE A 22 11.81 -27.20 -2.08
N VAL A 23 12.40 -28.34 -2.41
CA VAL A 23 12.45 -29.52 -1.53
C VAL A 23 13.72 -29.47 -0.68
N GLU A 24 14.87 -29.70 -1.29
CA GLU A 24 16.16 -29.76 -0.62
C GLU A 24 17.32 -29.41 -1.56
N ALA A 25 18.47 -29.09 -0.99
CA ALA A 25 19.73 -29.04 -1.71
C ALA A 25 20.74 -29.99 -1.08
N ARG A 26 21.73 -30.43 -1.87
CA ARG A 26 22.81 -31.28 -1.40
C ARG A 26 24.18 -30.75 -1.83
N CYS A 27 25.19 -31.09 -1.05
CA CYS A 27 26.59 -30.80 -1.34
C CYS A 27 26.91 -29.29 -1.46
N LEU A 28 26.20 -28.43 -0.71
CA LEU A 28 26.50 -26.99 -0.72
C LEU A 28 27.87 -26.71 -0.09
N PRO A 29 28.67 -25.78 -0.64
CA PRO A 29 29.94 -25.39 -0.04
C PRO A 29 29.72 -24.60 1.26
N ASN A 30 30.58 -24.82 2.25
CA ASN A 30 30.65 -24.01 3.46
C ASN A 30 31.31 -22.65 3.18
N MET A 31 30.51 -21.58 3.15
CA MET A 31 30.98 -20.21 2.91
C MET A 31 31.42 -19.48 4.18
N ASP A 32 30.92 -19.86 5.37
CA ASP A 32 31.32 -19.25 6.65
C ASP A 32 32.83 -19.34 6.93
N ILE A 33 33.48 -20.43 6.51
CA ILE A 33 34.95 -20.59 6.62
C ILE A 33 35.69 -19.56 5.76
N MET A 34 35.14 -19.21 4.59
CA MET A 34 35.71 -18.20 3.69
C MET A 34 35.57 -16.79 4.27
N SER A 35 34.38 -16.48 4.82
CA SER A 35 34.10 -15.24 5.55
C SER A 35 35.00 -15.08 6.80
N GLU A 36 35.21 -16.15 7.59
CA GLU A 36 36.12 -16.13 8.74
C GLU A 36 37.60 -15.93 8.35
N ARG A 37 38.06 -16.55 7.25
CA ARG A 37 39.44 -16.35 6.74
C ARG A 37 39.67 -14.91 6.29
N MET A 38 38.70 -14.33 5.58
CA MET A 38 38.77 -12.92 5.16
C MET A 38 38.79 -11.98 6.38
N ARG A 39 37.95 -12.25 7.39
CA ARG A 39 37.93 -11.52 8.68
C ARG A 39 39.30 -11.54 9.38
N ARG A 40 39.99 -12.68 9.40
CA ARG A 40 41.33 -12.80 10.02
C ARG A 40 42.40 -12.01 9.26
N CYS A 41 42.31 -11.91 7.94
CA CYS A 41 43.23 -11.10 7.14
C CYS A 41 43.04 -9.60 7.38
N PHE A 42 41.80 -9.11 7.51
CA PHE A 42 41.54 -7.71 7.82
C PHE A 42 41.95 -7.30 9.23
N SER A 43 41.84 -8.20 10.22
CA SER A 43 42.37 -7.95 11.57
C SER A 43 43.90 -7.98 11.64
N ALA A 44 44.58 -8.69 10.73
CA ALA A 44 46.04 -8.71 10.66
C ALA A 44 46.64 -7.46 9.99
N CYS A 45 45.89 -6.77 9.13
CA CYS A 45 46.33 -5.54 8.47
C CYS A 45 46.08 -4.25 9.27
N ALA A 46 45.42 -4.33 10.43
CA ALA A 46 45.15 -3.20 11.32
C ALA A 46 46.14 -3.07 12.49
N GLY A 47 47.22 -3.87 12.50
CA GLY A 47 48.24 -3.85 13.56
C GLY A 47 49.66 -3.79 13.01
N GLY A 48 50.14 -2.59 12.70
CA GLY A 48 51.55 -2.36 12.35
C GLY A 48 51.91 -0.88 12.21
N GLY A 49 52.49 -0.31 13.27
CA GLY A 49 53.04 1.07 13.30
C GLY A 49 53.58 1.47 14.67
N ALA A 50 54.92 1.55 14.79
CA ALA A 50 55.79 1.61 15.98
C ALA A 50 55.75 2.86 16.89
N GLY A 51 56.28 2.68 18.13
CA GLY A 51 56.79 3.76 19.01
C GLY A 51 57.26 3.28 20.41
N SER A 52 58.58 3.12 20.57
CA SER A 52 59.41 2.72 21.74
C SER A 52 59.20 3.56 23.04
N CYS A 53 59.57 3.25 24.31
CA CYS A 53 60.71 2.55 24.93
C CYS A 53 60.40 2.14 26.40
N GLY A 54 61.07 1.10 26.92
CA GLY A 54 61.69 1.10 28.27
C GLY A 54 61.09 0.26 29.41
N GLY A 55 61.87 -0.71 29.92
CA GLY A 55 61.86 -1.09 31.34
C GLY A 55 61.77 -2.58 31.68
N ASP A 56 62.92 -3.24 31.82
CA ASP A 56 63.11 -4.59 32.38
C ASP A 56 62.65 -4.73 33.85
N ARG A 57 62.01 -5.86 34.19
CA ARG A 57 62.41 -6.84 35.25
C ARG A 57 61.31 -7.90 35.54
N PRO A 58 61.68 -9.10 36.09
CA PRO A 58 61.12 -10.39 35.65
C PRO A 58 60.16 -11.07 36.65
N ALA A 59 59.64 -12.21 36.17
CA ALA A 59 58.64 -13.14 36.72
C ALA A 59 58.72 -13.52 38.22
N PRO A 60 57.69 -14.24 38.70
CA PRO A 60 57.96 -15.64 39.02
C PRO A 60 56.97 -16.64 38.44
N LEU A 61 57.55 -17.76 38.03
CA LEU A 61 56.94 -19.04 37.71
C LEU A 61 56.69 -19.79 39.03
N ASP A 62 55.47 -20.31 39.26
CA ASP A 62 55.23 -21.64 39.84
C ASP A 62 53.75 -21.86 40.22
N THR A 63 53.08 -22.80 39.56
CA THR A 63 52.73 -24.11 40.13
C THR A 63 51.82 -24.92 39.21
N LEU A 64 52.13 -26.21 39.18
CA LEU A 64 51.62 -27.28 38.34
C LEU A 64 50.19 -27.75 38.66
N ARG A 65 49.56 -28.29 37.60
CA ARG A 65 48.64 -29.44 37.59
C ARG A 65 47.27 -29.30 38.31
N ARG A 66 46.22 -29.23 37.49
CA ARG A 66 45.14 -30.25 37.55
C ARG A 66 44.45 -30.39 36.20
N GLY A 67 44.47 -31.62 35.68
CA GLY A 67 43.80 -31.99 34.45
C GLY A 67 42.28 -31.97 34.59
N GLY A 68 41.62 -31.63 33.50
CA GLY A 68 40.18 -31.70 33.32
C GLY A 68 39.88 -31.62 31.83
N SER A 69 39.87 -32.78 31.18
CA SER A 69 39.35 -32.95 29.83
C SER A 69 37.87 -32.54 29.83
N MET A 70 37.55 -31.39 29.23
CA MET A 70 36.23 -31.13 28.68
C MET A 70 36.38 -30.98 27.18
N SER A 71 35.88 -32.00 26.47
CA SER A 71 35.58 -31.97 25.05
C SER A 71 34.74 -30.73 24.73
N ALA A 72 35.39 -29.65 24.31
CA ALA A 72 34.73 -28.61 23.56
C ALA A 72 34.39 -29.20 22.19
N LYS A 73 33.17 -29.71 22.03
CA LYS A 73 32.58 -29.92 20.70
C LYS A 73 32.73 -28.60 19.95
N LYS A 74 33.72 -28.50 19.06
CA LYS A 74 33.78 -27.41 18.07
C LYS A 74 32.42 -27.43 17.37
N LYS A 75 31.59 -26.41 17.61
CA LYS A 75 30.43 -26.15 16.75
C LYS A 75 31.02 -25.99 15.34
N ILE A 76 30.75 -26.95 14.47
CA ILE A 76 31.10 -26.84 13.07
C ILE A 76 30.20 -25.70 12.55
N ILE A 77 30.82 -24.56 12.24
CA ILE A 77 30.12 -23.43 11.61
C ILE A 77 30.08 -23.76 10.12
N THR A 78 28.89 -23.88 9.57
CA THR A 78 28.66 -24.08 8.13
C THR A 78 27.59 -23.13 7.67
N SER A 79 27.48 -22.95 6.35
CA SER A 79 26.49 -22.06 5.73
C SER A 79 25.07 -22.18 6.27
N ASP A 80 24.38 -21.04 6.27
CA ASP A 80 22.98 -20.81 6.59
C ASP A 80 22.16 -20.59 5.29
N PRO A 81 21.95 -21.63 4.46
CA PRO A 81 21.42 -21.46 3.11
C PRO A 81 19.92 -21.12 3.06
N TYR A 82 19.57 -20.37 2.02
CA TYR A 82 18.21 -20.13 1.53
C TYR A 82 18.19 -19.96 0.00
N VAL A 83 17.02 -20.04 -0.61
CA VAL A 83 16.84 -19.88 -2.05
C VAL A 83 16.03 -18.62 -2.33
N SER A 84 16.46 -17.81 -3.31
CA SER A 84 15.65 -16.75 -3.91
C SER A 84 15.25 -17.16 -5.32
N VAL A 85 13.95 -17.16 -5.61
CA VAL A 85 13.44 -17.36 -6.97
C VAL A 85 13.39 -16.00 -7.66
N CYS A 86 14.04 -15.89 -8.81
CA CYS A 86 14.21 -14.66 -9.56
C CYS A 86 13.68 -14.81 -10.99
N LEU A 87 12.97 -13.78 -11.46
CA LEU A 87 12.48 -13.63 -12.84
C LEU A 87 12.79 -12.22 -13.32
N ALA A 88 13.45 -12.11 -14.48
CA ALA A 88 13.82 -10.80 -15.06
C ALA A 88 14.56 -9.87 -14.06
N GLY A 89 15.35 -10.44 -13.14
CA GLY A 89 16.05 -9.71 -12.08
C GLY A 89 15.23 -9.42 -10.81
N ALA A 90 13.90 -9.53 -10.86
CA ALA A 90 13.02 -9.37 -9.70
C ALA A 90 12.98 -10.64 -8.85
N THR A 91 13.00 -10.50 -7.52
CA THR A 91 12.84 -11.63 -6.59
C THR A 91 11.36 -11.87 -6.32
N VAL A 92 10.83 -13.02 -6.74
CA VAL A 92 9.39 -13.32 -6.68
C VAL A 92 9.01 -14.24 -5.52
N ALA A 93 9.97 -15.02 -4.99
CA ALA A 93 9.80 -15.83 -3.77
C ALA A 93 11.14 -16.06 -3.07
N GLN A 94 11.11 -16.34 -1.76
CA GLN A 94 12.29 -16.70 -0.98
C GLN A 94 11.97 -17.76 0.06
N THR A 95 12.81 -18.79 0.19
CA THR A 95 12.65 -19.79 1.25
C THR A 95 13.12 -19.29 2.60
N ARG A 96 12.87 -20.07 3.67
CA ARG A 96 13.50 -19.85 4.96
C ARG A 96 15.00 -20.09 4.96
N VAL A 97 15.66 -19.47 5.93
CA VAL A 97 17.06 -19.71 6.22
C VAL A 97 17.17 -20.96 7.08
N ILE A 98 17.92 -21.96 6.63
CA ILE A 98 18.20 -23.17 7.42
C ILE A 98 19.60 -23.01 8.00
N PRO A 99 19.76 -22.97 9.33
CA PRO A 99 21.05 -22.70 9.92
C PRO A 99 21.98 -23.91 9.83
N ASN A 100 23.26 -23.66 9.55
CA ASN A 100 24.37 -24.60 9.65
C ASN A 100 24.10 -25.93 8.93
N SER A 101 23.83 -25.86 7.63
CA SER A 101 23.50 -27.03 6.82
C SER A 101 24.05 -26.96 5.40
N GLU A 102 24.90 -27.92 5.04
CA GLU A 102 25.34 -28.15 3.65
C GLU A 102 24.31 -28.95 2.82
N ASN A 103 23.33 -29.58 3.48
CA ASN A 103 22.26 -30.37 2.84
C ASN A 103 20.87 -29.92 3.35
N PRO A 104 20.48 -28.66 3.12
CA PRO A 104 19.26 -28.07 3.67
C PRO A 104 17.98 -28.71 3.08
N ARG A 105 16.98 -28.93 3.94
CA ARG A 105 15.61 -29.37 3.56
C ARG A 105 14.58 -28.31 3.88
N TRP A 106 14.09 -27.61 2.85
CA TRP A 106 13.09 -26.55 3.00
C TRP A 106 11.67 -27.11 3.00
N GLU A 107 11.31 -27.94 2.02
CA GLU A 107 9.93 -28.43 1.83
C GLU A 107 8.91 -27.28 1.85
N GLU A 108 9.18 -26.23 1.06
CA GLU A 108 8.35 -25.01 1.00
C GLU A 108 7.64 -24.92 -0.34
N HIS A 109 6.39 -24.43 -0.28
CA HIS A 109 5.50 -24.30 -1.42
C HIS A 109 5.12 -22.84 -1.66
N PHE A 110 5.31 -22.37 -2.90
CA PHE A 110 4.99 -21.01 -3.31
C PHE A 110 4.00 -21.03 -4.46
N ARG A 111 2.95 -20.21 -4.33
CA ARG A 111 2.08 -19.82 -5.44
C ARG A 111 2.33 -18.35 -5.70
N VAL A 112 2.88 -18.06 -6.88
CA VAL A 112 3.42 -16.73 -7.18
C VAL A 112 2.79 -16.20 -8.45
N GLU A 113 2.12 -15.06 -8.33
CA GLU A 113 1.63 -14.29 -9.47
C GLU A 113 2.82 -13.72 -10.24
N VAL A 114 2.84 -13.89 -11.56
CA VAL A 114 3.91 -13.42 -12.44
C VAL A 114 3.39 -12.70 -13.68
N ALA A 115 4.13 -11.68 -14.10
CA ALA A 115 3.92 -10.91 -15.33
C ALA A 115 5.29 -10.50 -15.92
N HIS A 116 6.21 -11.47 -16.05
CA HIS A 116 7.63 -11.22 -16.34
C HIS A 116 8.03 -11.84 -17.68
N ALA A 117 8.75 -11.07 -18.50
CA ALA A 117 9.44 -11.62 -19.68
C ALA A 117 10.81 -12.18 -19.26
N ALA A 118 11.00 -13.49 -19.39
CA ALA A 118 12.24 -14.15 -18.99
C ALA A 118 12.54 -15.35 -19.91
N ALA A 119 13.84 -15.64 -20.11
CA ALA A 119 14.27 -16.87 -20.77
C ALA A 119 14.32 -18.05 -19.77
N ARG A 120 14.59 -17.76 -18.49
CA ARG A 120 14.80 -18.76 -17.44
C ARG A 120 14.18 -18.30 -16.12
N VAL A 121 13.70 -19.26 -15.34
CA VAL A 121 13.41 -19.09 -13.91
C VAL A 121 14.68 -19.42 -13.15
N GLU A 122 15.23 -18.46 -12.41
CA GLU A 122 16.50 -18.63 -11.70
C GLU A 122 16.27 -18.86 -10.20
N PHE A 123 16.96 -19.84 -9.64
CA PHE A 123 16.93 -20.21 -8.23
C PHE A 123 18.30 -19.93 -7.64
N HIS A 124 18.44 -18.74 -7.04
CA HIS A 124 19.69 -18.30 -6.45
C HIS A 124 19.82 -18.89 -5.05
N VAL A 125 20.71 -19.85 -4.89
CA VAL A 125 21.07 -20.42 -3.59
C VAL A 125 22.07 -19.48 -2.92
N LYS A 126 21.74 -18.99 -1.74
CA LYS A 126 22.50 -17.96 -1.02
C LYS A 126 22.76 -18.38 0.42
N ASP A 127 23.90 -17.98 0.94
CA ASP A 127 24.21 -18.02 2.37
C ASP A 127 23.74 -16.74 3.06
N ASN A 128 23.24 -16.83 4.30
CA ASN A 128 22.69 -15.69 5.03
C ASN A 128 23.56 -15.30 6.24
N ASP A 129 24.66 -14.58 5.96
CA ASP A 129 25.58 -14.12 6.99
C ASP A 129 25.08 -12.84 7.71
N VAL A 130 25.67 -12.57 8.88
CA VAL A 130 25.37 -11.38 9.72
C VAL A 130 25.56 -10.06 8.95
N PHE A 131 26.47 -10.03 7.97
CA PHE A 131 26.84 -8.83 7.20
C PHE A 131 26.18 -8.74 5.81
N GLY A 132 25.37 -9.72 5.41
CA GLY A 132 24.72 -9.73 4.11
C GLY A 132 24.65 -11.13 3.52
N ALA A 133 23.76 -11.32 2.54
CA ALA A 133 23.64 -12.61 1.88
C ALA A 133 24.73 -12.79 0.80
N GLN A 134 25.41 -13.94 0.80
CA GLN A 134 26.42 -14.30 -0.21
C GLN A 134 25.86 -15.31 -1.20
N LEU A 135 26.10 -15.14 -2.51
CA LEU A 135 25.64 -16.10 -3.52
C LEU A 135 26.51 -17.36 -3.51
N ILE A 136 25.88 -18.54 -3.36
CA ILE A 136 26.52 -19.85 -3.50
C ILE A 136 26.53 -20.27 -4.97
N GLY A 137 25.38 -20.17 -5.64
CA GLY A 137 25.22 -20.45 -7.05
C GLY A 137 23.76 -20.35 -7.51
N VAL A 138 23.51 -20.69 -8.77
CA VAL A 138 22.21 -20.54 -9.43
C VAL A 138 21.83 -21.87 -10.11
N ALA A 139 20.66 -22.39 -9.77
CA ALA A 139 19.99 -23.41 -10.57
C ALA A 139 18.96 -22.72 -11.48
N SER A 140 18.76 -23.20 -12.71
CA SER A 140 17.87 -22.51 -13.66
C SER A 140 16.97 -23.48 -14.43
N VAL A 141 15.71 -23.11 -14.58
CA VAL A 141 14.72 -23.82 -15.41
C VAL A 141 14.38 -22.96 -16.63
N PRO A 142 14.63 -23.44 -17.87
CA PRO A 142 14.22 -22.72 -19.08
C PRO A 142 12.71 -22.51 -19.11
N VAL A 143 12.26 -21.30 -19.44
CA VAL A 143 10.85 -20.93 -19.46
C VAL A 143 10.08 -21.75 -20.51
N GLU A 144 10.70 -22.04 -21.65
CA GLU A 144 10.11 -22.88 -22.71
C GLU A 144 9.64 -24.26 -22.21
N LYS A 145 10.32 -24.83 -21.19
CA LYS A 145 9.94 -26.13 -20.63
C LYS A 145 8.68 -26.09 -19.78
N ILE A 146 8.39 -24.95 -19.16
CA ILE A 146 7.21 -24.76 -18.31
C ILE A 146 6.07 -24.04 -19.01
N ALA A 147 6.34 -23.36 -20.14
CA ALA A 147 5.35 -22.60 -20.90
C ALA A 147 4.16 -23.46 -21.38
N THR A 148 4.35 -24.77 -21.53
CA THR A 148 3.29 -25.73 -21.91
C THR A 148 2.35 -26.10 -20.76
N GLY A 149 2.62 -25.64 -19.53
CA GLY A 149 1.89 -26.02 -18.33
C GLY A 149 2.32 -27.37 -17.73
N ALA A 150 3.31 -28.05 -18.33
CA ALA A 150 3.83 -29.31 -17.80
C ALA A 150 4.54 -29.12 -16.46
N LEU A 151 4.38 -30.10 -15.55
CA LEU A 151 5.13 -30.13 -14.30
C LEU A 151 6.59 -30.51 -14.60
N VAL A 152 7.51 -29.60 -14.31
CA VAL A 152 8.95 -29.86 -14.36
C VAL A 152 9.42 -30.17 -12.94
N SER A 153 10.00 -31.35 -12.73
CA SER A 153 10.49 -31.76 -11.41
C SER A 153 11.78 -32.57 -11.54
N GLY A 154 12.72 -32.36 -10.61
CA GLY A 154 13.97 -33.11 -10.58
C GLY A 154 15.05 -32.43 -9.75
N TRP A 155 16.28 -32.95 -9.90
CA TRP A 155 17.50 -32.35 -9.40
C TRP A 155 18.11 -31.46 -10.48
N PHE A 156 18.46 -30.24 -10.10
CA PHE A 156 19.08 -29.25 -10.98
C PHE A 156 20.46 -28.88 -10.44
N PRO A 157 21.50 -28.84 -11.29
CA PRO A 157 22.82 -28.40 -10.87
C PRO A 157 22.78 -26.93 -10.43
N VAL A 158 23.50 -26.62 -9.36
CA VAL A 158 23.69 -25.26 -8.85
C VAL A 158 25.03 -24.75 -9.38
N GLU A 159 24.97 -23.91 -10.41
CA GLU A 159 26.17 -23.37 -11.07
C GLU A 159 26.70 -22.17 -10.28
N GLY A 160 28.02 -22.10 -10.01
CA GLY A 160 28.60 -21.05 -9.18
C GLY A 160 30.08 -20.80 -9.45
N HIS A 161 30.67 -19.82 -8.74
CA HIS A 161 32.08 -19.43 -8.87
C HIS A 161 33.11 -20.40 -8.24
N CYS A 162 32.71 -21.62 -7.87
CA CYS A 162 33.65 -22.63 -7.42
C CYS A 162 34.35 -23.23 -8.65
N SER A 163 35.66 -23.02 -8.73
CA SER A 163 36.52 -23.47 -9.81
C SER A 163 36.30 -24.94 -10.17
N SER A 164 36.27 -25.22 -11.48
CA SER A 164 36.04 -26.54 -12.11
C SER A 164 37.05 -27.64 -11.74
N ASN A 165 37.95 -27.39 -10.79
CA ASN A 165 39.11 -28.25 -10.47
C ASN A 165 39.10 -28.77 -9.01
N SER A 166 37.95 -28.72 -8.32
CA SER A 166 37.80 -29.25 -6.96
C SER A 166 37.20 -30.67 -7.00
N PRO A 167 37.74 -31.66 -6.25
CA PRO A 167 37.20 -33.03 -6.16
C PRO A 167 35.90 -33.16 -5.35
N ARG A 168 35.18 -32.05 -5.12
CA ARG A 168 33.93 -32.04 -4.34
C ARG A 168 32.72 -32.38 -5.21
N PRO A 169 31.71 -33.09 -4.67
CA PRO A 169 30.47 -33.35 -5.38
C PRO A 169 29.79 -32.04 -5.79
N THR A 170 29.21 -32.03 -6.99
CA THR A 170 28.52 -30.86 -7.55
C THR A 170 27.28 -30.52 -6.72
N PRO A 171 27.10 -29.26 -6.30
CA PRO A 171 25.91 -28.85 -5.58
C PRO A 171 24.68 -28.94 -6.48
N GLU A 172 23.58 -29.45 -5.93
CA GLU A 172 22.32 -29.64 -6.67
C GLU A 172 21.13 -29.23 -5.81
N LEU A 173 20.07 -28.77 -6.47
CA LEU A 173 18.80 -28.33 -5.87
C LEU A 173 17.65 -29.18 -6.41
N GLN A 174 16.88 -29.79 -5.52
CA GLN A 174 15.65 -30.50 -5.85
C GLN A 174 14.45 -29.56 -5.79
N LEU A 175 13.73 -29.44 -6.91
CA LEU A 175 12.55 -28.60 -7.01
C LEU A 175 11.52 -29.18 -7.98
N SER A 176 10.29 -28.66 -7.88
CA SER A 176 9.28 -28.79 -8.92
C SER A 176 8.64 -27.45 -9.23
N ILE A 177 8.31 -27.21 -10.49
CA ILE A 177 7.69 -25.98 -10.96
C ILE A 177 6.65 -26.29 -12.03
N ARG A 178 5.51 -25.61 -11.94
CA ARG A 178 4.44 -25.63 -12.95
C ARG A 178 3.95 -24.21 -13.17
N TYR A 179 3.71 -23.85 -14.43
CA TYR A 179 3.13 -22.59 -14.82
C TYR A 179 1.67 -22.78 -15.22
N GLN A 180 0.81 -21.87 -14.78
CA GLN A 180 -0.58 -21.79 -15.21
C GLN A 180 -0.82 -20.41 -15.84
N PRO A 181 -1.06 -20.33 -17.16
CA PRO A 181 -1.42 -19.08 -17.82
C PRO A 181 -2.72 -18.49 -17.26
N ILE A 182 -2.84 -17.16 -17.32
CA ILE A 182 -4.06 -16.46 -16.89
C ILE A 182 -5.33 -16.95 -17.61
N GLU A 183 -5.23 -17.24 -18.90
CA GLU A 183 -6.34 -17.66 -19.79
C GLU A 183 -6.92 -19.03 -19.38
N ASP A 184 -6.08 -19.89 -18.80
CA ASP A 184 -6.45 -21.22 -18.33
C ASP A 184 -6.92 -21.22 -16.87
N ASN A 185 -6.77 -20.10 -16.15
CA ASN A 185 -7.14 -20.02 -14.74
C ASN A 185 -8.62 -19.57 -14.60
N PRO A 186 -9.52 -20.46 -14.15
CA PRO A 186 -10.94 -20.12 -13.98
C PRO A 186 -11.18 -19.00 -12.96
N LEU A 187 -10.22 -18.72 -12.08
CA LEU A 187 -10.29 -17.64 -11.09
C LEU A 187 -10.51 -16.25 -11.73
N TYR A 188 -10.09 -16.07 -12.98
CA TYR A 188 -10.06 -14.77 -13.64
C TYR A 188 -11.08 -14.62 -14.79
N LYS A 189 -11.92 -15.63 -15.05
CA LYS A 189 -12.78 -15.67 -16.24
C LYS A 189 -14.03 -14.81 -16.14
N ASP A 190 -14.76 -14.90 -15.02
CA ASP A 190 -16.16 -14.42 -14.96
C ASP A 190 -16.40 -13.26 -13.97
N GLY A 191 -15.44 -12.33 -13.81
CA GLY A 191 -15.60 -11.18 -12.90
C GLY A 191 -15.71 -11.59 -11.42
N VAL A 192 -16.55 -10.89 -10.65
CA VAL A 192 -16.82 -11.25 -9.25
C VAL A 192 -17.90 -12.33 -9.13
N ASP A 193 -17.68 -13.28 -8.20
CA ASP A 193 -18.63 -14.32 -7.81
C ASP A 193 -19.02 -15.28 -8.96
N ALA A 194 -17.99 -15.82 -9.63
CA ALA A 194 -18.00 -16.79 -10.72
C ALA A 194 -18.54 -18.19 -10.36
N GLY A 195 -19.48 -18.29 -9.42
CA GLY A 195 -20.20 -19.54 -9.11
C GLY A 195 -20.26 -19.90 -7.62
N PRO A 196 -20.96 -21.00 -7.28
CA PRO A 196 -21.29 -21.36 -5.89
C PRO A 196 -20.08 -21.71 -5.01
N GLN A 197 -18.88 -21.87 -5.58
CA GLN A 197 -17.64 -22.14 -4.85
C GLN A 197 -16.76 -20.88 -4.65
N TYR A 198 -17.24 -19.69 -5.01
CA TYR A 198 -16.46 -18.47 -4.90
C TYR A 198 -16.12 -18.13 -3.43
N SER A 199 -14.83 -18.11 -3.11
CA SER A 199 -14.28 -17.91 -1.78
C SER A 199 -13.57 -16.55 -1.60
N GLY A 200 -13.76 -15.62 -2.53
CA GLY A 200 -13.05 -14.33 -2.57
C GLY A 200 -11.65 -14.43 -3.19
N VAL A 201 -10.77 -13.50 -2.82
CA VAL A 201 -9.35 -13.54 -3.19
C VAL A 201 -8.70 -14.74 -2.48
N PRO A 202 -8.11 -15.68 -3.22
CA PRO A 202 -7.46 -16.85 -2.62
C PRO A 202 -6.16 -16.45 -1.92
N ASN A 203 -5.72 -17.29 -0.99
CA ASN A 203 -4.47 -17.10 -0.25
C ASN A 203 -4.38 -15.74 0.50
N ALA A 204 -5.50 -15.20 0.95
CA ALA A 204 -5.53 -14.07 1.89
C ALA A 204 -5.63 -14.57 3.33
N TYR A 205 -5.05 -13.83 4.28
CA TYR A 205 -5.08 -14.18 5.71
C TYR A 205 -6.50 -14.16 6.29
N PHE A 206 -7.32 -13.18 5.90
CA PHE A 206 -8.73 -13.12 6.27
C PHE A 206 -9.61 -13.67 5.13
N PRO A 207 -10.62 -14.49 5.45
CA PRO A 207 -11.52 -15.04 4.44
C PRO A 207 -12.54 -13.99 3.98
N LEU A 208 -13.21 -14.26 2.87
CA LEU A 208 -14.40 -13.52 2.47
C LEU A 208 -15.51 -13.69 3.51
N ARG A 209 -16.09 -12.59 3.97
CA ARG A 209 -17.20 -12.54 4.91
C ARG A 209 -18.50 -12.15 4.21
N ARG A 210 -19.59 -12.83 4.54
CA ARG A 210 -20.93 -12.60 3.98
C ARG A 210 -21.82 -11.88 5.01
N GLY A 211 -23.02 -11.46 4.61
CA GLY A 211 -23.97 -10.78 5.49
C GLY A 211 -23.51 -9.42 6.01
N GLY A 212 -22.64 -8.72 5.28
CA GLY A 212 -22.05 -7.44 5.67
C GLY A 212 -22.82 -6.23 5.15
N ARG A 213 -22.43 -5.04 5.61
CA ARG A 213 -22.85 -3.76 5.03
C ARG A 213 -21.64 -2.84 4.91
N VAL A 214 -21.54 -2.13 3.78
CA VAL A 214 -20.50 -1.15 3.52
C VAL A 214 -21.13 0.21 3.24
N THR A 215 -20.57 1.27 3.82
CA THR A 215 -20.82 2.66 3.41
C THR A 215 -19.54 3.21 2.83
N LEU A 216 -19.60 3.73 1.60
CA LEU A 216 -18.47 4.31 0.89
C LEU A 216 -18.49 5.83 1.12
N TYR A 217 -17.35 6.40 1.44
CA TYR A 217 -17.19 7.83 1.69
C TYR A 217 -16.22 8.41 0.67
N GLN A 218 -16.63 9.51 0.04
CA GLN A 218 -15.74 10.43 -0.66
C GLN A 218 -15.56 11.64 0.25
N ASP A 219 -14.31 12.04 0.44
CA ASP A 219 -13.87 13.06 1.38
C ASP A 219 -14.26 12.82 2.85
N ALA A 220 -13.91 13.79 3.68
CA ALA A 220 -14.30 13.82 5.08
C ALA A 220 -15.80 14.13 5.26
N HIS A 221 -16.38 14.91 4.34
CA HIS A 221 -17.76 15.36 4.44
C HIS A 221 -18.37 15.74 3.09
N VAL A 222 -19.56 15.22 2.77
CA VAL A 222 -20.37 15.68 1.64
C VAL A 222 -21.63 16.35 2.15
N ALA A 223 -21.78 17.65 1.93
CA ALA A 223 -22.96 18.40 2.36
C ALA A 223 -24.19 18.04 1.49
N ASP A 224 -25.37 18.11 2.09
CA ASP A 224 -26.61 17.79 1.39
C ASP A 224 -26.88 18.80 0.26
N GLY A 225 -27.15 18.28 -0.94
CA GLY A 225 -27.41 19.10 -2.13
C GLY A 225 -26.18 19.59 -2.89
N ASN A 226 -24.95 19.33 -2.39
CA ASN A 226 -23.72 19.72 -3.11
C ASN A 226 -23.48 18.92 -4.39
N LEU A 227 -23.98 17.68 -4.46
CA LEU A 227 -23.81 16.78 -5.60
C LEU A 227 -25.16 16.36 -6.20
N PRO A 228 -25.20 16.06 -7.50
CA PRO A 228 -26.44 15.69 -8.18
C PRO A 228 -27.02 14.37 -7.63
N LYS A 229 -28.32 14.19 -7.82
CA LYS A 229 -28.98 12.91 -7.53
C LYS A 229 -28.52 11.86 -8.54
N ILE A 230 -28.17 10.68 -8.03
CA ILE A 230 -27.76 9.54 -8.85
C ILE A 230 -28.71 8.39 -8.57
N GLU A 231 -29.34 7.88 -9.62
CA GLU A 231 -30.26 6.75 -9.53
C GLU A 231 -29.48 5.43 -9.45
N VAL A 232 -29.88 4.58 -8.51
CA VAL A 232 -29.42 3.20 -8.37
C VAL A 232 -30.62 2.26 -8.46
N ASP A 233 -30.41 0.99 -8.74
CA ASP A 233 -31.48 0.02 -8.94
C ASP A 233 -32.44 -0.07 -7.74
N GLY A 234 -33.71 -0.31 -8.05
CA GLY A 234 -34.80 -0.42 -7.08
C GLY A 234 -35.49 0.90 -6.75
N ASP A 235 -35.52 1.86 -7.70
CA ASP A 235 -36.10 3.20 -7.54
C ASP A 235 -35.48 4.00 -6.37
N ARG A 236 -34.17 3.82 -6.16
CA ARG A 236 -33.42 4.43 -5.05
C ARG A 236 -32.44 5.48 -5.55
N ILE A 237 -32.10 6.40 -4.67
CA ILE A 237 -31.08 7.43 -4.91
C ILE A 237 -29.85 7.09 -4.08
N TYR A 238 -28.67 7.21 -4.67
CA TYR A 238 -27.40 7.07 -3.97
C TYR A 238 -27.28 8.11 -2.85
N GLU A 239 -27.01 7.64 -1.63
CA GLU A 239 -26.83 8.50 -0.47
C GLU A 239 -25.36 8.86 -0.28
N HIS A 240 -25.05 10.15 -0.38
CA HIS A 240 -23.70 10.65 -0.16
C HIS A 240 -23.33 10.58 1.33
N GLY A 241 -22.26 9.84 1.64
CA GLY A 241 -21.81 9.63 3.01
C GLY A 241 -21.10 10.84 3.62
N LYS A 242 -21.17 10.98 4.95
CA LYS A 242 -20.55 12.08 5.72
C LYS A 242 -19.52 11.51 6.70
N CYS A 243 -18.34 11.14 6.19
CA CYS A 243 -17.36 10.29 6.89
C CYS A 243 -17.05 10.72 8.33
N TRP A 244 -16.53 11.93 8.52
CA TRP A 244 -16.11 12.40 9.84
C TRP A 244 -17.29 12.67 10.78
N GLU A 245 -18.45 13.07 10.23
CA GLU A 245 -19.68 13.20 11.00
C GLU A 245 -20.19 11.85 11.50
N ASP A 246 -20.20 10.82 10.65
CA ASP A 246 -20.57 9.46 11.03
C ASP A 246 -19.58 8.88 12.05
N ILE A 247 -18.26 9.12 11.90
CA ILE A 247 -17.25 8.74 12.91
C ILE A 247 -17.53 9.44 14.25
N CYS A 248 -17.82 10.75 14.22
CA CYS A 248 -18.12 11.53 15.42
C CYS A 248 -19.34 10.96 16.17
N HIS A 249 -20.46 10.75 15.44
CA HIS A 249 -21.66 10.18 16.02
C HIS A 249 -21.45 8.75 16.52
N ALA A 250 -20.68 7.93 15.79
CA ALA A 250 -20.38 6.58 16.20
C ALA A 250 -19.54 6.55 17.50
N ILE A 251 -18.57 7.45 17.67
CA ILE A 251 -17.80 7.60 18.92
C ILE A 251 -18.72 8.04 20.07
N ILE A 252 -19.60 9.02 19.83
CA ILE A 252 -20.58 9.49 20.82
C ILE A 252 -21.47 8.32 21.29
N GLN A 253 -21.94 7.49 20.36
CA GLN A 253 -22.84 6.36 20.62
C GLN A 253 -22.14 5.10 21.15
N ALA A 254 -20.81 5.04 21.17
CA ALA A 254 -20.07 3.87 21.66
C ALA A 254 -20.24 3.69 23.17
N HIS A 255 -20.46 2.46 23.64
CA HIS A 255 -20.72 2.17 25.06
C HIS A 255 -19.60 1.37 25.72
N HIS A 256 -18.75 0.69 24.95
CA HIS A 256 -17.77 -0.24 25.51
C HIS A 256 -16.35 0.04 25.05
N LEU A 257 -16.11 0.24 23.75
CA LEU A 257 -14.78 0.43 23.20
C LEU A 257 -14.73 1.45 22.06
N VAL A 258 -13.63 2.18 22.02
CA VAL A 258 -13.20 2.99 20.87
C VAL A 258 -11.70 2.76 20.67
N TYR A 259 -11.35 2.02 19.61
CA TYR A 259 -9.98 1.69 19.24
C TYR A 259 -9.60 2.43 17.98
N MET A 260 -8.44 3.09 18.00
CA MET A 260 -7.98 3.93 16.89
C MET A 260 -6.56 3.59 16.47
N VAL A 261 -6.33 3.65 15.17
CA VAL A 261 -5.03 3.55 14.54
C VAL A 261 -4.87 4.74 13.61
N GLY A 262 -3.71 5.40 13.67
CA GLY A 262 -3.38 6.43 12.70
C GLY A 262 -1.89 6.47 12.43
N TRP A 263 -1.55 6.88 11.20
CA TRP A 263 -0.21 7.36 10.89
C TRP A 263 0.03 8.70 11.61
N SER A 264 -1.01 9.53 11.67
CA SER A 264 -1.08 10.73 12.51
C SER A 264 -2.48 10.88 13.10
N ILE A 265 -2.58 11.34 14.34
CA ILE A 265 -3.86 11.77 14.95
C ILE A 265 -3.56 13.10 15.60
N TYR A 266 -4.37 14.11 15.30
CA TYR A 266 -4.21 15.44 15.86
C TYR A 266 -5.37 15.75 16.78
N HIS A 267 -5.14 15.71 18.09
CA HIS A 267 -6.19 15.83 19.09
C HIS A 267 -7.05 17.12 19.02
N PRO A 268 -6.58 18.28 18.51
CA PRO A 268 -7.39 19.49 18.37
C PRO A 268 -8.39 19.48 17.22
N VAL A 269 -8.32 18.54 16.27
CA VAL A 269 -9.23 18.54 15.11
C VAL A 269 -10.68 18.42 15.54
N LYS A 270 -11.56 19.07 14.79
CA LYS A 270 -13.02 18.89 14.92
C LYS A 270 -13.50 18.03 13.77
N LEU A 271 -14.19 16.94 14.12
CA LEU A 271 -14.76 16.01 13.15
C LEU A 271 -15.98 16.58 12.43
N VAL A 272 -16.75 17.45 13.10
CA VAL A 272 -17.93 18.10 12.53
C VAL A 272 -17.68 19.60 12.50
N ARG A 273 -17.77 20.19 11.30
CA ARG A 273 -17.62 21.64 11.08
C ARG A 273 -18.85 22.24 10.42
N GLU A 274 -19.43 21.51 9.48
CA GLU A 274 -20.69 21.82 8.81
C GLU A 274 -21.71 20.72 9.15
N PRO A 275 -22.41 20.80 10.30
CA PRO A 275 -23.27 19.72 10.78
C PRO A 275 -24.52 19.56 9.91
N ALA A 276 -24.75 18.34 9.38
CA ALA A 276 -26.02 17.98 8.77
C ALA A 276 -27.04 17.48 9.81
N LYS A 277 -26.55 16.87 10.91
CA LYS A 277 -27.37 16.39 12.03
C LYS A 277 -27.19 17.27 13.28
N PRO A 278 -28.22 17.38 14.15
CA PRO A 278 -28.08 18.08 15.42
C PRO A 278 -27.00 17.44 16.31
N MET A 279 -26.10 18.27 16.85
CA MET A 279 -25.11 17.84 17.83
C MET A 279 -25.70 17.86 19.25
N PRO A 280 -25.51 16.81 20.08
CA PRO A 280 -26.12 16.71 21.42
C PRO A 280 -25.85 17.91 22.36
N CYS A 281 -24.70 18.57 22.23
CA CYS A 281 -24.26 19.67 23.11
C CYS A 281 -24.11 21.02 22.37
N GLY A 282 -24.64 21.16 21.16
CA GLY A 282 -24.62 22.40 20.36
C GLY A 282 -23.26 22.79 19.75
N THR A 283 -22.14 22.62 20.46
CA THR A 283 -20.77 22.85 19.92
C THR A 283 -20.05 21.52 19.70
N PRO A 284 -19.55 21.22 18.50
CA PRO A 284 -18.74 20.03 18.26
C PRO A 284 -17.45 20.05 19.09
N PRO A 285 -17.17 19.02 19.91
CA PRO A 285 -15.92 18.91 20.65
C PRO A 285 -14.75 18.66 19.69
N THR A 286 -13.53 18.93 20.16
CA THR A 286 -12.34 18.40 19.49
C THR A 286 -12.29 16.89 19.68
N LEU A 287 -11.58 16.18 18.79
CA LEU A 287 -11.38 14.74 18.88
C LEU A 287 -10.81 14.34 20.24
N GLY A 288 -9.82 15.10 20.74
CA GLY A 288 -9.19 14.86 22.02
C GLY A 288 -10.16 14.93 23.20
N GLU A 289 -11.00 15.97 23.24
CA GLU A 289 -11.99 16.12 24.31
C GLU A 289 -13.12 15.10 24.20
N LEU A 290 -13.53 14.75 22.97
CA LEU A 290 -14.50 13.68 22.73
C LEU A 290 -14.02 12.35 23.32
N LEU A 291 -12.78 11.95 23.04
CA LEU A 291 -12.21 10.69 23.54
C LEU A 291 -12.03 10.70 25.07
N LYS A 292 -11.64 11.83 25.67
CA LYS A 292 -11.57 11.99 27.13
C LYS A 292 -12.96 11.86 27.77
N GLY A 293 -13.98 12.47 27.16
CA GLY A 293 -15.38 12.34 27.60
C GLY A 293 -15.85 10.88 27.61
N LYS A 294 -15.57 10.13 26.54
CA LYS A 294 -15.92 8.70 26.48
C LYS A 294 -15.26 7.86 27.58
N VAL A 295 -14.02 8.17 27.96
CA VAL A 295 -13.37 7.51 29.11
C VAL A 295 -14.10 7.81 30.42
N GLN A 296 -14.58 9.04 30.62
CA GLN A 296 -15.35 9.42 31.82
C GLN A 296 -16.69 8.68 31.89
N GLU A 297 -17.28 8.35 30.74
CA GLU A 297 -18.48 7.52 30.62
C GLU A 297 -18.21 6.02 30.82
N GLY A 298 -16.95 5.61 31.02
CA GLY A 298 -16.55 4.22 31.23
C GLY A 298 -16.17 3.46 29.95
N VAL A 299 -16.13 4.11 28.80
CA VAL A 299 -15.73 3.49 27.53
C VAL A 299 -14.22 3.28 27.48
N ARG A 300 -13.80 2.10 27.00
CA ARG A 300 -12.38 1.78 26.83
C ARG A 300 -11.83 2.41 25.55
N VAL A 301 -11.05 3.48 25.71
CA VAL A 301 -10.40 4.15 24.57
C VAL A 301 -8.93 3.74 24.45
N VAL A 302 -8.55 3.21 23.28
CA VAL A 302 -7.19 2.72 22.99
C VAL A 302 -6.70 3.26 21.66
N VAL A 303 -5.53 3.89 21.65
CA VAL A 303 -4.98 4.57 20.47
C VAL A 303 -3.59 4.02 20.16
N LEU A 304 -3.42 3.50 18.94
CA LEU A 304 -2.15 3.08 18.34
C LEU A 304 -1.69 4.13 17.33
N LEU A 305 -0.66 4.88 17.69
CA LEU A 305 -0.06 5.89 16.83
C LEU A 305 1.29 5.40 16.31
N TRP A 306 1.63 5.75 15.07
CA TRP A 306 2.99 5.61 14.60
C TRP A 306 3.94 6.52 15.41
N ASP A 307 5.15 6.06 15.68
CA ASP A 307 6.23 6.80 16.35
C ASP A 307 7.19 7.34 15.28
N ASP A 308 7.09 8.63 14.96
CA ASP A 308 8.06 9.30 14.11
C ASP A 308 9.34 9.52 14.94
N LYS A 309 10.32 8.63 14.76
CA LYS A 309 11.60 8.70 15.48
C LYS A 309 12.40 9.98 15.20
N THR A 310 12.02 10.78 14.21
CA THR A 310 12.63 12.09 13.96
C THR A 310 11.98 13.22 14.76
N SER A 311 10.77 13.00 15.29
CA SER A 311 10.07 13.86 16.24
C SER A 311 10.58 13.60 17.65
N HIS A 312 11.56 14.37 18.13
CA HIS A 312 12.05 14.26 19.51
C HIS A 312 11.96 15.59 20.27
N ASP A 313 11.39 15.51 21.47
CA ASP A 313 11.42 16.57 22.48
C ASP A 313 12.30 16.07 23.63
N LYS A 314 13.62 16.04 23.41
CA LYS A 314 14.61 15.66 24.42
C LYS A 314 15.43 16.89 24.80
N PHE A 315 15.37 17.26 26.08
CA PHE A 315 16.23 18.27 26.71
C PHE A 315 16.27 19.62 25.95
N LEU A 316 15.20 20.42 26.06
CA LEU A 316 15.14 21.83 25.63
C LEU A 316 15.31 22.11 24.12
N PHE A 317 15.41 21.08 23.27
CA PHE A 317 15.35 21.21 21.82
C PHE A 317 14.10 20.51 21.28
N LYS A 318 13.18 21.29 20.71
CA LYS A 318 12.09 20.78 19.86
C LYS A 318 12.63 20.64 18.44
N THR A 319 12.69 19.41 17.93
CA THR A 319 12.82 19.16 16.50
C THR A 319 11.48 18.71 15.97
N ASP A 320 10.89 19.49 15.06
CA ASP A 320 9.73 19.05 14.28
C ASP A 320 10.16 17.83 13.45
N GLY A 321 9.35 16.77 13.48
CA GLY A 321 9.62 15.55 12.72
C GLY A 321 9.68 15.82 11.22
N VAL A 322 10.51 15.06 10.51
CA VAL A 322 10.70 15.19 9.06
C VAL A 322 9.42 14.87 8.29
N MET A 323 8.49 14.14 8.92
CA MET A 323 7.23 13.70 8.31
C MET A 323 6.00 14.50 8.80
N HIS A 324 6.19 15.61 9.52
CA HIS A 324 5.11 16.51 9.98
C HIS A 324 3.93 15.79 10.68
N THR A 325 4.22 14.81 11.55
CA THR A 325 3.20 14.13 12.37
C THR A 325 3.02 14.79 13.73
N HIS A 326 1.85 14.57 14.37
CA HIS A 326 1.49 15.11 15.68
C HIS A 326 1.50 14.06 16.80
N ASP A 327 2.28 13.01 16.61
CA ASP A 327 2.27 11.79 17.42
C ASP A 327 2.66 12.04 18.90
N GLU A 328 3.79 12.72 19.12
CA GLU A 328 4.30 13.06 20.45
C GLU A 328 3.40 14.06 21.21
N GLU A 329 2.85 15.06 20.51
CA GLU A 329 1.90 16.03 21.08
C GLU A 329 0.61 15.33 21.53
N THR A 330 0.02 14.52 20.65
CA THR A 330 -1.20 13.78 20.96
C THR A 330 -0.99 12.78 22.10
N ARG A 331 0.15 12.09 22.15
CA ARG A 331 0.48 11.22 23.31
C ARG A 331 0.53 12.04 24.60
N LYS A 332 1.17 13.21 24.59
CA LYS A 332 1.26 14.08 25.78
C LYS A 332 -0.11 14.55 26.23
N PHE A 333 -0.99 14.93 25.31
CA PHE A 333 -2.36 15.37 25.61
C PHE A 333 -3.21 14.30 26.31
N PHE A 334 -3.04 13.02 25.95
CA PHE A 334 -3.77 11.91 26.56
C PHE A 334 -3.13 11.36 27.85
N ARG A 335 -1.94 11.84 28.23
CA ARG A 335 -1.27 11.39 29.44
C ARG A 335 -2.15 11.67 30.67
N HIS A 336 -2.33 10.66 31.53
CA HIS A 336 -3.17 10.73 32.73
C HIS A 336 -4.68 10.95 32.48
N SER A 337 -5.16 10.80 31.24
CA SER A 337 -6.58 10.97 30.90
C SER A 337 -7.42 9.68 30.92
N GLY A 338 -6.76 8.53 31.12
CA GLY A 338 -7.38 7.19 31.00
C GLY A 338 -7.50 6.68 29.57
N VAL A 339 -7.25 7.51 28.54
CA VAL A 339 -7.03 7.06 27.17
C VAL A 339 -5.69 6.33 27.07
N TYR A 340 -5.70 5.10 26.55
CA TYR A 340 -4.49 4.30 26.35
C TYR A 340 -3.82 4.64 25.01
N CYS A 341 -3.01 5.70 24.99
CA CYS A 341 -2.29 6.14 23.80
C CYS A 341 -0.84 5.62 23.77
N VAL A 342 -0.48 4.88 22.72
CA VAL A 342 0.86 4.29 22.56
C VAL A 342 1.46 4.67 21.21
N LEU A 343 2.66 5.24 21.24
CA LEU A 343 3.51 5.40 20.06
C LEU A 343 4.18 4.06 19.74
N VAL A 344 4.04 3.64 18.49
CA VAL A 344 4.55 2.39 17.97
C VAL A 344 5.51 2.68 16.83
N PRO A 345 6.82 2.52 17.06
CA PRO A 345 7.79 2.58 15.99
C PRO A 345 7.67 1.35 15.09
N ARG A 346 7.88 1.55 13.80
CA ARG A 346 8.07 0.45 12.88
C ARG A 346 9.44 -0.17 13.15
N TYR A 347 9.46 -1.36 13.75
CA TYR A 347 10.68 -2.16 13.87
C TYR A 347 10.63 -3.30 12.89
N ALA A 348 11.75 -3.57 12.22
CA ALA A 348 11.96 -4.86 11.59
C ALA A 348 11.80 -5.98 12.61
N SER A 349 11.33 -7.11 12.12
CA SER A 349 11.49 -8.35 12.86
C SER A 349 12.97 -8.58 13.20
N ASN A 350 13.22 -8.98 14.45
CA ASN A 350 14.52 -9.43 14.94
C ASN A 350 15.05 -10.68 14.22
N LYS A 351 14.28 -11.22 13.28
CA LYS A 351 14.64 -12.31 12.39
C LYS A 351 15.31 -11.85 11.07
N LEU A 352 15.42 -10.55 10.82
CA LEU A 352 16.14 -9.95 9.68
C LEU A 352 17.60 -9.64 10.06
N SER A 353 18.47 -9.40 9.08
CA SER A 353 19.86 -8.94 9.34
C SER A 353 19.88 -7.56 9.99
N ILE A 354 20.94 -7.23 10.74
CA ILE A 354 21.06 -5.96 11.48
C ILE A 354 20.90 -4.76 10.54
N PHE A 355 21.51 -4.81 9.35
CA PHE A 355 21.35 -3.77 8.34
C PHE A 355 19.89 -3.57 7.91
N LYS A 356 19.18 -4.66 7.59
CA LYS A 356 17.74 -4.59 7.27
C LYS A 356 16.92 -4.10 8.46
N GLN A 357 17.32 -4.44 9.69
CA GLN A 357 16.63 -3.95 10.87
C GLN A 357 16.73 -2.44 11.05
N GLN A 358 17.91 -1.89 10.78
CA GLN A 358 18.13 -0.45 10.81
C GLN A 358 17.32 0.26 9.72
N VAL A 359 17.35 -0.25 8.48
CA VAL A 359 16.58 0.29 7.34
C VAL A 359 15.08 0.34 7.65
N VAL A 360 14.47 -0.77 8.07
CA VAL A 360 13.04 -0.79 8.41
C VAL A 360 12.74 0.12 9.61
N GLY A 361 13.66 0.13 10.57
CA GLY A 361 13.57 0.93 11.80
C GLY A 361 13.57 2.44 11.58
N THR A 362 14.13 2.92 10.47
CA THR A 362 14.28 4.35 10.17
C THR A 362 13.45 4.82 8.98
N LEU A 363 13.06 3.93 8.06
CA LEU A 363 12.47 4.34 6.78
C LEU A 363 10.99 4.05 6.61
N PHE A 364 10.45 3.05 7.31
CA PHE A 364 9.07 2.57 7.11
C PHE A 364 8.13 2.98 8.24
N THR A 365 6.84 3.03 7.95
CA THR A 365 5.82 3.58 8.85
C THR A 365 4.73 2.56 9.20
N HIS A 366 3.92 2.90 10.20
CA HIS A 366 2.61 2.28 10.38
C HIS A 366 1.55 3.17 9.74
N HIS A 367 1.03 2.77 8.58
CA HIS A 367 0.24 3.65 7.72
C HIS A 367 -1.27 3.33 7.69
N GLN A 368 -1.70 2.32 8.44
CA GLN A 368 -3.12 2.00 8.65
C GLN A 368 -3.86 3.15 9.34
N LYS A 369 -5.02 3.54 8.79
CA LYS A 369 -5.98 4.45 9.43
C LYS A 369 -7.25 3.68 9.78
N CYS A 370 -7.58 3.59 11.07
CA CYS A 370 -8.74 2.82 11.53
C CYS A 370 -9.43 3.47 12.73
N VAL A 371 -10.77 3.41 12.75
CA VAL A 371 -11.58 3.63 13.95
C VAL A 371 -12.48 2.40 14.14
N ILE A 372 -12.42 1.75 15.29
CA ILE A 372 -13.17 0.53 15.60
C ILE A 372 -13.93 0.76 16.90
N LEU A 373 -15.23 0.51 16.91
CA LEU A 373 -16.08 0.77 18.06
C LEU A 373 -17.27 -0.19 18.11
N ASP A 374 -17.93 -0.24 19.26
CA ASP A 374 -19.22 -0.91 19.38
C ASP A 374 -20.38 0.02 19.02
N SER A 375 -21.29 -0.45 18.16
CA SER A 375 -22.48 0.26 17.71
C SER A 375 -23.74 -0.54 17.96
N GLN A 376 -24.91 0.10 17.83
CA GLN A 376 -26.21 -0.54 18.04
C GLN A 376 -26.45 -1.67 17.03
N ALA A 377 -26.81 -2.86 17.51
CA ALA A 377 -27.30 -3.98 16.71
C ALA A 377 -28.82 -4.15 16.89
N ALA A 378 -29.37 -5.27 16.41
CA ALA A 378 -30.80 -5.57 16.61
C ALA A 378 -31.15 -5.73 18.11
N GLY A 379 -32.29 -5.18 18.51
CA GLY A 379 -32.78 -5.23 19.90
C GLY A 379 -31.85 -4.49 20.87
N ASN A 380 -31.51 -5.11 22.00
CA ASN A 380 -30.61 -4.54 23.01
C ASN A 380 -29.14 -4.93 22.82
N ASN A 381 -28.81 -5.62 21.71
CA ASN A 381 -27.47 -6.07 21.43
C ASN A 381 -26.63 -4.98 20.76
N ARG A 382 -25.32 -5.18 20.77
CA ARG A 382 -24.34 -4.34 20.08
C ARG A 382 -23.50 -5.16 19.12
N LYS A 383 -22.90 -4.50 18.14
CA LYS A 383 -22.00 -5.09 17.15
C LYS A 383 -20.73 -4.27 17.05
N ILE A 384 -19.70 -4.81 16.41
CA ILE A 384 -18.51 -4.04 16.05
C ILE A 384 -18.74 -3.36 14.70
N THR A 385 -18.38 -2.09 14.63
CA THR A 385 -18.29 -1.29 13.41
C THR A 385 -16.87 -0.78 13.27
N ALA A 386 -16.34 -0.79 12.05
CA ALA A 386 -15.01 -0.32 11.75
C ALA A 386 -15.02 0.68 10.60
N PHE A 387 -14.16 1.68 10.67
CA PHE A 387 -13.89 2.65 9.61
C PHE A 387 -12.44 2.46 9.18
N ILE A 388 -12.19 2.33 7.87
CA ILE A 388 -10.85 2.23 7.28
C ILE A 388 -10.79 2.98 5.94
N GLY A 389 -9.60 3.44 5.54
CA GLY A 389 -9.40 4.16 4.28
C GLY A 389 -8.12 4.97 4.29
N GLY A 390 -8.12 6.07 3.52
CA GLY A 390 -6.98 6.99 3.40
C GLY A 390 -6.99 8.15 4.42
N LEU A 391 -8.15 8.50 4.97
CA LEU A 391 -8.25 9.60 5.96
C LEU A 391 -7.71 9.24 7.34
N ASP A 392 -6.62 9.89 7.75
CA ASP A 392 -6.22 10.02 9.16
C ASP A 392 -7.10 11.08 9.87
N LEU A 393 -7.35 10.92 11.16
CA LEU A 393 -8.03 11.95 11.96
C LEU A 393 -7.02 13.01 12.44
N CYS A 394 -6.49 13.76 11.47
CA CYS A 394 -5.51 14.83 11.69
C CYS A 394 -5.78 16.07 10.84
N ASP A 395 -4.98 17.11 11.02
CA ASP A 395 -5.07 18.39 10.35
C ASP A 395 -4.96 18.28 8.82
N GLY A 396 -5.64 19.18 8.12
CA GLY A 396 -5.66 19.25 6.65
C GLY A 396 -6.52 18.21 5.95
N ARG A 397 -7.09 17.23 6.67
CA ARG A 397 -7.86 16.12 6.08
C ARG A 397 -9.36 16.40 5.98
N TYR A 398 -9.87 17.38 6.72
CA TYR A 398 -11.27 17.79 6.56
C TYR A 398 -11.39 18.55 5.24
N ASP A 399 -12.20 18.03 4.34
CA ASP A 399 -12.60 18.70 3.12
C ASP A 399 -13.98 18.23 2.68
N THR A 400 -14.51 18.91 1.68
CA THR A 400 -15.73 18.55 0.97
C THR A 400 -15.46 18.49 -0.53
N PRO A 401 -16.38 17.93 -1.34
CA PRO A 401 -16.27 17.94 -2.80
C PRO A 401 -16.14 19.33 -3.43
N GLU A 402 -16.37 20.41 -2.66
CA GLU A 402 -16.09 21.77 -3.11
C GLU A 402 -14.60 22.13 -3.04
N HIS A 403 -13.75 21.44 -2.28
CA HIS A 403 -12.29 21.65 -2.29
C HIS A 403 -11.82 23.12 -2.22
N ARG A 404 -12.47 23.93 -1.38
CA ARG A 404 -12.32 25.41 -1.34
C ARG A 404 -10.85 25.84 -1.16
N LEU A 405 -10.32 26.74 -2.00
CA LEU A 405 -8.91 27.20 -1.93
C LEU A 405 -8.71 28.41 -1.00
N PHE A 406 -9.60 29.40 -1.12
CA PHE A 406 -9.52 30.69 -0.43
C PHE A 406 -10.78 30.99 0.39
N LYS A 407 -11.91 30.32 0.10
CA LYS A 407 -13.16 30.47 0.85
C LYS A 407 -13.06 29.76 2.20
N ASP A 408 -13.70 30.35 3.22
CA ASP A 408 -13.84 29.81 4.58
C ASP A 408 -12.54 29.53 5.36
N LEU A 409 -11.41 30.17 4.98
CA LEU A 409 -10.13 30.00 5.67
C LEU A 409 -10.17 30.46 7.15
N ASP A 410 -10.99 31.45 7.47
CA ASP A 410 -11.17 32.02 8.81
C ASP A 410 -12.39 31.45 9.57
N THR A 411 -13.16 30.58 8.93
CA THR A 411 -14.34 29.89 9.49
C THR A 411 -14.11 28.37 9.56
N VAL A 412 -14.41 27.61 8.49
CA VAL A 412 -14.38 26.13 8.42
C VAL A 412 -12.95 25.60 8.57
N PHE A 413 -11.97 26.26 7.96
CA PHE A 413 -10.56 25.85 7.99
C PHE A 413 -9.73 26.63 9.02
N LYS A 414 -10.38 27.36 9.92
CA LYS A 414 -9.71 28.12 10.96
C LYS A 414 -8.91 27.18 11.88
N LYS A 415 -7.59 27.44 11.98
CA LYS A 415 -6.62 26.57 12.70
C LYS A 415 -6.44 25.18 12.11
N ASP A 416 -6.81 25.01 10.84
CA ASP A 416 -6.62 23.78 10.07
C ASP A 416 -6.18 24.11 8.63
N PHE A 417 -5.38 25.17 8.49
CA PHE A 417 -4.78 25.54 7.21
C PHE A 417 -3.61 24.61 6.92
N HIS A 418 -3.72 23.82 5.85
CA HIS A 418 -2.69 22.90 5.42
C HIS A 418 -2.23 23.22 4.00
N ASN A 419 -0.93 23.47 3.82
CA ASN A 419 -0.29 23.51 2.50
C ASN A 419 1.24 23.35 2.68
N PRO A 420 1.81 22.16 2.44
CA PRO A 420 3.23 21.90 2.62
C PRO A 420 4.09 22.28 1.40
N THR A 421 3.49 22.78 0.31
CA THR A 421 4.25 23.29 -0.85
C THR A 421 4.81 24.69 -0.61
N PHE A 422 4.18 25.47 0.27
CA PHE A 422 4.60 26.83 0.59
C PHE A 422 4.98 26.97 2.07
N PRO A 423 5.83 27.95 2.44
CA PRO A 423 5.96 28.37 3.83
C PRO A 423 4.59 28.78 4.42
N VAL A 424 4.39 28.54 5.71
CA VAL A 424 3.11 28.75 6.41
C VAL A 424 2.54 30.15 6.14
N ASN A 425 1.32 30.18 5.58
CA ASN A 425 0.59 31.38 5.20
C ASN A 425 -0.91 31.12 5.41
N SER A 426 -1.63 31.99 6.12
CA SER A 426 -3.07 31.82 6.39
C SER A 426 -4.00 32.43 5.33
N HIS A 427 -3.47 32.99 4.24
CA HIS A 427 -4.22 33.71 3.19
C HIS A 427 -4.42 32.88 1.91
N GLY A 428 -4.08 31.60 1.93
CA GLY A 428 -4.31 30.69 0.82
C GLY A 428 -3.30 30.78 -0.34
N PRO A 429 -3.42 29.89 -1.34
CA PRO A 429 -4.39 28.79 -1.35
C PRO A 429 -4.03 27.74 -0.29
N ARG A 430 -5.02 27.22 0.45
CA ARG A 430 -4.80 25.95 1.15
C ARG A 430 -4.65 24.84 0.11
N GLN A 431 -4.12 23.70 0.50
CA GLN A 431 -4.15 22.50 -0.31
C GLN A 431 -5.43 21.72 0.00
N PRO A 432 -6.38 21.59 -0.94
CA PRO A 432 -7.52 20.71 -0.79
C PRO A 432 -7.12 19.25 -0.70
N TRP A 433 -7.95 18.44 -0.07
CA TRP A 433 -7.69 17.05 0.26
C TRP A 433 -8.82 16.15 -0.23
N HIS A 434 -8.59 15.50 -1.37
CA HIS A 434 -9.49 14.48 -1.92
C HIS A 434 -9.08 13.09 -1.41
N ASP A 435 -10.00 12.34 -0.82
CA ASP A 435 -9.69 11.04 -0.24
C ASP A 435 -10.89 10.09 -0.18
N LEU A 436 -10.60 8.80 0.05
CA LEU A 436 -11.60 7.73 0.13
C LEU A 436 -11.56 7.06 1.49
N HIS A 437 -12.74 6.78 2.04
CA HIS A 437 -12.89 6.03 3.28
C HIS A 437 -14.10 5.11 3.21
N CYS A 438 -14.20 4.16 4.13
CA CYS A 438 -15.38 3.31 4.23
C CYS A 438 -15.71 2.95 5.67
N LYS A 439 -17.00 2.68 5.91
CA LYS A 439 -17.50 2.03 7.12
C LYS A 439 -17.86 0.59 6.77
N VAL A 440 -17.40 -0.34 7.59
CA VAL A 440 -17.63 -1.79 7.48
C VAL A 440 -18.41 -2.26 8.70
N GLU A 441 -19.53 -2.93 8.43
CA GLU A 441 -20.40 -3.55 9.43
C GLU A 441 -20.63 -5.03 9.11
N GLY A 442 -20.87 -5.84 10.14
CA GLY A 442 -21.01 -7.30 10.02
C GLY A 442 -19.70 -8.04 10.28
N PRO A 443 -19.58 -9.31 9.84
CA PRO A 443 -18.46 -10.17 10.27
C PRO A 443 -17.07 -9.65 9.90
N ALA A 444 -16.92 -8.93 8.78
CA ALA A 444 -15.64 -8.35 8.36
C ALA A 444 -15.10 -7.27 9.33
N ALA A 445 -15.96 -6.59 10.10
CA ALA A 445 -15.52 -5.63 11.10
C ALA A 445 -14.68 -6.30 12.22
N TYR A 446 -14.94 -7.59 12.50
CA TYR A 446 -14.18 -8.38 13.48
C TYR A 446 -12.80 -8.80 12.97
N ASP A 447 -12.61 -8.91 11.66
CA ASP A 447 -11.28 -9.14 11.08
C ASP A 447 -10.41 -7.87 11.22
N ILE A 448 -11.00 -6.68 11.02
CA ILE A 448 -10.34 -5.39 11.28
C ILE A 448 -10.00 -5.24 12.77
N LEU A 449 -10.91 -5.61 13.67
CA LEU A 449 -10.65 -5.68 15.11
C LEU A 449 -9.50 -6.65 15.42
N THR A 450 -9.50 -7.85 14.84
CA THR A 450 -8.44 -8.84 15.04
C THR A 450 -7.08 -8.28 14.63
N ASN A 451 -7.00 -7.56 13.51
CA ASN A 451 -5.79 -6.84 13.11
C ASN A 451 -5.32 -5.86 14.20
N PHE A 452 -6.22 -5.04 14.73
CA PHE A 452 -5.90 -4.10 15.82
C PHE A 452 -5.34 -4.84 17.05
N GLU A 453 -6.03 -5.87 17.52
CA GLU A 453 -5.63 -6.61 18.71
C GLU A 453 -4.26 -7.29 18.54
N GLN A 454 -4.00 -7.87 17.37
CA GLN A 454 -2.72 -8.48 17.02
C GLN A 454 -1.57 -7.47 17.10
N ARG A 455 -1.79 -6.24 16.60
CA ARG A 455 -0.81 -5.15 16.65
C ARG A 455 -0.63 -4.63 18.08
N TRP A 456 -1.71 -4.40 18.81
CA TRP A 456 -1.66 -3.94 20.20
C TRP A 456 -0.84 -4.88 21.09
N ARG A 457 -1.11 -6.19 21.00
CA ARG A 457 -0.39 -7.23 21.74
C ARG A 457 1.10 -7.28 21.39
N LYS A 458 1.48 -6.90 20.16
CA LYS A 458 2.88 -6.82 19.74
C LYS A 458 3.57 -5.58 20.31
N ALA A 459 2.95 -4.42 20.18
CA ALA A 459 3.49 -3.13 20.60
C ALA A 459 3.75 -3.07 22.11
N THR A 460 2.86 -3.66 22.92
CA THR A 460 2.93 -3.57 24.38
C THR A 460 3.90 -4.58 25.02
N LYS A 461 4.34 -5.62 24.30
CA LYS A 461 5.23 -6.68 24.83
C LYS A 461 6.58 -6.16 25.35
N TRP A 462 7.09 -5.07 24.79
CA TRP A 462 8.45 -4.57 25.09
C TRP A 462 8.57 -3.70 26.34
N LYS A 463 7.46 -3.17 26.88
CA LYS A 463 7.53 -2.18 27.96
C LYS A 463 7.66 -2.75 29.38
N VAL A 464 7.56 -4.07 29.61
CA VAL A 464 7.52 -4.57 30.99
C VAL A 464 8.19 -5.93 31.20
N ASN A 465 9.42 -5.91 31.70
CA ASN A 465 10.15 -7.08 32.22
C ASN A 465 10.02 -7.21 33.76
N LEU A 466 8.86 -6.84 34.32
CA LEU A 466 8.52 -7.07 35.73
C LEU A 466 7.26 -7.95 35.84
N LYS A 467 7.42 -9.14 36.43
CA LYS A 467 6.39 -10.19 36.57
C LYS A 467 5.09 -9.76 37.29
N ARG A 468 5.06 -8.61 37.98
CA ARG A 468 3.86 -8.09 38.67
C ARG A 468 2.89 -7.28 37.79
N VAL A 469 3.29 -6.90 36.57
CA VAL A 469 2.49 -6.00 35.69
C VAL A 469 1.88 -6.74 34.48
N ALA A 470 2.24 -8.00 34.26
CA ALA A 470 1.68 -8.83 33.18
C ALA A 470 0.14 -8.97 33.25
N SER A 471 -0.47 -8.77 34.43
CA SER A 471 -1.93 -8.73 34.61
C SER A 471 -2.60 -7.55 33.90
N TRP A 472 -1.94 -6.40 33.75
CA TRP A 472 -2.54 -5.17 33.22
C TRP A 472 -2.66 -5.17 31.67
N GLN A 473 -1.74 -5.87 30.98
CA GLN A 473 -1.75 -5.95 29.51
C GLN A 473 -2.92 -6.79 28.96
N TYR A 474 -3.36 -7.80 29.69
CA TYR A 474 -4.53 -8.61 29.33
C TYR A 474 -5.87 -7.92 29.64
N ASP A 475 -5.83 -6.77 30.35
CA ASP A 475 -7.00 -6.05 30.84
C ASP A 475 -7.22 -4.70 30.12
N THR A 476 -6.36 -4.37 29.15
CA THR A 476 -6.51 -3.14 28.36
C THR A 476 -7.52 -3.30 27.23
N LEU A 477 -7.50 -4.44 26.54
CA LEU A 477 -8.46 -4.77 25.50
C LEU A 477 -9.67 -5.48 26.12
N ILE A 478 -10.87 -5.15 25.63
CA ILE A 478 -12.11 -5.79 26.07
C ILE A 478 -12.16 -7.21 25.52
N LYS A 479 -12.51 -8.16 26.38
CA LYS A 479 -12.70 -9.57 26.01
C LYS A 479 -14.14 -9.77 25.55
N LEU A 480 -14.39 -9.57 24.26
CA LEU A 480 -15.73 -9.65 23.67
C LEU A 480 -16.43 -10.99 23.93
N ASN A 481 -15.67 -12.09 23.99
CA ASN A 481 -16.21 -13.42 24.30
C ASN A 481 -16.83 -13.56 25.70
N ARG A 482 -16.67 -12.56 26.58
CA ARG A 482 -17.29 -12.50 27.91
C ARG A 482 -18.57 -11.64 27.94
N MET A 483 -18.92 -10.99 26.83
CA MET A 483 -20.05 -10.06 26.73
C MET A 483 -21.09 -10.64 25.79
N SER A 484 -22.08 -11.35 26.32
CA SER A 484 -23.11 -12.03 25.52
C SER A 484 -23.99 -11.08 24.70
N TRP A 485 -24.01 -9.80 25.05
CA TRP A 485 -24.76 -8.75 24.35
C TRP A 485 -23.97 -8.07 23.21
N ILE A 486 -22.69 -8.43 22.99
CA ILE A 486 -21.95 -8.01 21.79
C ILE A 486 -21.86 -9.20 20.84
N VAL A 487 -22.56 -9.12 19.70
CA VAL A 487 -22.73 -10.26 18.79
C VAL A 487 -21.48 -10.52 17.98
N SER A 488 -20.75 -11.59 18.25
CA SER A 488 -19.52 -11.96 17.53
C SER A 488 -19.72 -13.12 16.55
N PRO A 489 -19.11 -13.09 15.35
CA PRO A 489 -19.17 -14.19 14.39
C PRO A 489 -18.65 -15.52 14.94
N ALA A 490 -17.72 -15.49 15.90
CA ALA A 490 -17.15 -16.69 16.50
C ALA A 490 -18.12 -17.41 17.45
N THR A 491 -19.11 -16.69 17.98
CA THR A 491 -20.10 -17.22 18.93
C THR A 491 -21.47 -17.42 18.28
N ASP A 492 -21.83 -16.55 17.35
CA ASP A 492 -23.13 -16.51 16.70
C ASP A 492 -23.00 -15.87 15.31
N GLU A 493 -22.68 -16.69 14.32
CA GLU A 493 -22.44 -16.25 12.94
C GLU A 493 -23.70 -15.61 12.32
N VAL A 494 -24.87 -16.22 12.58
CA VAL A 494 -26.14 -15.78 11.99
C VAL A 494 -26.52 -14.39 12.50
N ASN A 495 -26.45 -14.15 13.81
CA ASN A 495 -26.80 -12.83 14.36
C ASN A 495 -25.69 -11.78 14.12
N ALA A 496 -24.47 -12.20 13.77
CA ALA A 496 -23.40 -11.28 13.39
C ALA A 496 -23.59 -10.70 11.98
N HIS A 497 -24.45 -11.31 11.16
CA HIS A 497 -24.88 -10.74 9.89
C HIS A 497 -25.75 -9.50 10.14
N VAL A 498 -25.46 -8.43 9.41
CA VAL A 498 -26.22 -7.18 9.48
C VAL A 498 -27.23 -7.03 8.34
N CYS A 499 -27.08 -7.84 7.28
CA CYS A 499 -28.00 -7.95 6.16
C CYS A 499 -28.34 -9.43 5.89
N ASP A 500 -29.58 -9.72 5.48
CA ASP A 500 -29.98 -11.05 4.98
C ASP A 500 -29.34 -11.30 3.61
N GLU A 501 -29.01 -12.54 3.26
CA GLU A 501 -28.39 -12.84 1.95
C GLU A 501 -29.30 -12.49 0.76
N ARG A 502 -30.62 -12.42 0.96
CA ARG A 502 -31.61 -12.01 -0.06
C ARG A 502 -31.79 -10.49 -0.15
N ASP A 503 -31.24 -9.72 0.78
CA ASP A 503 -31.29 -8.27 0.75
C ASP A 503 -30.35 -7.75 -0.36
N PRO A 504 -30.84 -6.97 -1.33
CA PRO A 504 -29.99 -6.34 -2.35
C PRO A 504 -28.87 -5.46 -1.77
N GLU A 505 -29.05 -4.91 -0.56
CA GLU A 505 -28.04 -4.12 0.16
C GLU A 505 -27.04 -4.98 0.95
N ASN A 506 -27.09 -6.30 0.81
CA ASN A 506 -26.06 -7.18 1.36
C ASN A 506 -24.70 -6.94 0.68
N TRP A 507 -23.63 -7.03 1.46
CA TRP A 507 -22.26 -6.97 0.98
C TRP A 507 -21.46 -8.20 1.39
N HIS A 508 -20.66 -8.70 0.46
CA HIS A 508 -19.59 -9.63 0.76
C HIS A 508 -18.28 -8.87 0.81
N VAL A 509 -17.56 -8.98 1.92
CA VAL A 509 -16.39 -8.14 2.25
C VAL A 509 -15.22 -9.03 2.66
N GLN A 510 -14.05 -8.75 2.13
CA GLN A 510 -12.80 -9.40 2.54
C GLN A 510 -11.78 -8.35 2.96
N VAL A 511 -11.10 -8.60 4.08
CA VAL A 511 -10.08 -7.70 4.63
C VAL A 511 -8.70 -8.14 4.17
N PHE A 512 -7.89 -7.17 3.72
CA PHE A 512 -6.55 -7.38 3.20
C PHE A 512 -5.54 -6.54 3.97
N ARG A 513 -4.29 -7.00 4.04
CA ARG A 513 -3.20 -6.27 4.68
C ARG A 513 -1.89 -6.37 3.94
N SER A 514 -1.05 -5.39 4.21
CA SER A 514 0.40 -5.47 4.07
C SER A 514 0.97 -5.41 5.47
N ILE A 515 1.40 -6.53 6.04
CA ILE A 515 1.93 -6.56 7.41
C ILE A 515 2.83 -7.78 7.65
N ASP A 516 3.79 -7.66 8.56
CA ASP A 516 4.69 -8.76 8.91
C ASP A 516 4.63 -9.16 10.39
N SER A 517 5.22 -10.33 10.70
CA SER A 517 5.39 -10.83 12.07
C SER A 517 6.20 -9.92 13.00
N GLY A 518 6.88 -8.90 12.46
CA GLY A 518 7.51 -7.82 13.21
C GLY A 518 6.50 -6.83 13.81
N SER A 519 5.30 -6.73 13.22
CA SER A 519 4.26 -5.76 13.61
C SER A 519 3.05 -6.39 14.30
N VAL A 520 2.91 -7.73 14.24
CA VAL A 520 1.81 -8.46 14.87
C VAL A 520 2.25 -9.53 15.85
N LYS A 521 1.36 -9.85 16.79
CA LYS A 521 1.43 -11.01 17.65
C LYS A 521 0.31 -11.97 17.24
N GLY A 522 0.65 -13.23 16.99
CA GLY A 522 -0.32 -14.26 16.59
C GLY A 522 0.13 -15.07 15.38
N PHE A 523 0.97 -14.49 14.52
CA PHE A 523 1.53 -15.22 13.38
C PHE A 523 2.32 -16.46 13.84
N PRO A 524 2.15 -17.60 13.15
CA PRO A 524 2.81 -18.85 13.49
C PRO A 524 4.33 -18.74 13.31
N LYS A 525 5.05 -19.66 13.95
CA LYS A 525 6.51 -19.74 13.83
C LYS A 525 6.95 -20.76 12.79
N LEU A 526 6.17 -21.84 12.63
CA LEU A 526 6.43 -22.88 11.66
C LEU A 526 5.91 -22.44 10.29
N VAL A 527 6.68 -22.76 9.23
CA VAL A 527 6.33 -22.33 7.87
C VAL A 527 5.07 -23.03 7.39
N GLN A 528 4.90 -24.32 7.67
CA GLN A 528 3.71 -25.08 7.27
C GLN A 528 2.43 -24.52 7.89
N GLU A 529 2.50 -24.06 9.15
CA GLU A 529 1.39 -23.37 9.80
C GLU A 529 1.13 -21.98 9.17
N ALA A 530 2.19 -21.27 8.78
CA ALA A 530 2.07 -19.97 8.10
C ALA A 530 1.42 -20.12 6.72
N GLU A 531 1.86 -21.10 5.94
CA GLU A 531 1.27 -21.47 4.65
C GLU A 531 -0.21 -21.84 4.80
N SER A 532 -0.58 -22.60 5.85
CA SER A 532 -2.00 -22.93 6.13
C SER A 532 -2.88 -21.73 6.48
N GLN A 533 -2.26 -20.61 6.88
CA GLN A 533 -2.92 -19.32 7.13
C GLN A 533 -2.68 -18.33 5.99
N ASN A 534 -2.21 -18.82 4.83
CA ASN A 534 -1.93 -18.04 3.64
C ASN A 534 -0.91 -16.91 3.82
N LEU A 535 0.05 -17.10 4.73
CA LEU A 535 1.15 -16.17 4.94
C LEU A 535 2.35 -16.60 4.09
N VAL A 536 3.04 -15.62 3.51
CA VAL A 536 4.29 -15.84 2.79
C VAL A 536 5.44 -15.84 3.81
N CYS A 537 6.26 -16.89 3.77
CA CYS A 537 7.54 -16.89 4.47
C CYS A 537 8.61 -16.33 3.52
N ALA A 538 9.32 -15.29 3.91
CA ALA A 538 10.49 -14.80 3.19
C ALA A 538 11.67 -14.74 4.17
N LYS A 539 12.68 -15.60 3.96
CA LYS A 539 13.68 -15.90 4.99
C LYS A 539 12.98 -16.34 6.27
N ASN A 540 13.13 -15.60 7.36
CA ASN A 540 12.53 -15.97 8.64
C ASN A 540 11.29 -15.11 8.97
N LEU A 541 10.86 -14.24 8.06
CA LEU A 541 9.76 -13.31 8.26
C LEU A 541 8.46 -13.87 7.67
N MET A 542 7.42 -13.98 8.50
CA MET A 542 6.06 -14.23 8.01
C MET A 542 5.45 -12.90 7.58
N ILE A 543 4.90 -12.85 6.37
CA ILE A 543 4.40 -11.67 5.68
C ILE A 543 3.00 -11.96 5.17
N ASP A 544 2.08 -11.06 5.46
CA ASP A 544 0.79 -10.93 4.80
C ASP A 544 0.93 -9.83 3.74
N LYS A 545 0.80 -10.20 2.47
CA LYS A 545 0.84 -9.30 1.32
C LYS A 545 -0.48 -9.32 0.53
N SER A 546 -1.57 -9.66 1.21
CA SER A 546 -2.88 -9.91 0.59
C SER A 546 -3.47 -8.70 -0.12
N ILE A 547 -3.05 -7.46 0.20
CA ILE A 547 -3.44 -6.27 -0.57
C ILE A 547 -2.94 -6.37 -2.01
N HIS A 548 -1.65 -6.69 -2.21
CA HIS A 548 -1.06 -6.82 -3.54
C HIS A 548 -1.80 -7.88 -4.36
N SER A 549 -2.02 -9.07 -3.80
CA SER A 549 -2.76 -10.14 -4.47
C SER A 549 -4.23 -9.80 -4.72
N ALA A 550 -4.88 -9.03 -3.84
CA ALA A 550 -6.26 -8.56 -4.08
C ALA A 550 -6.34 -7.61 -5.28
N TYR A 551 -5.40 -6.67 -5.41
CA TYR A 551 -5.30 -5.81 -6.59
C TYR A 551 -5.03 -6.62 -7.86
N VAL A 552 -4.04 -7.52 -7.85
CA VAL A 552 -3.72 -8.36 -9.02
C VAL A 552 -4.93 -9.20 -9.44
N LYS A 553 -5.59 -9.89 -8.49
CA LYS A 553 -6.79 -10.68 -8.78
C LYS A 553 -7.90 -9.83 -9.37
N ALA A 554 -8.17 -8.65 -8.80
CA ALA A 554 -9.22 -7.75 -9.30
C ALA A 554 -8.92 -7.27 -10.73
N ILE A 555 -7.68 -6.86 -11.02
CA ILE A 555 -7.25 -6.45 -12.36
C ILE A 555 -7.36 -7.61 -13.36
N ARG A 556 -6.88 -8.79 -12.99
CA ARG A 556 -6.94 -9.99 -13.83
C ARG A 556 -8.37 -10.43 -14.13
N SER A 557 -9.31 -10.21 -13.20
CA SER A 557 -10.72 -10.56 -13.37
C SER A 557 -11.53 -9.51 -14.14
N ALA A 558 -10.99 -8.29 -14.31
CA ALA A 558 -11.69 -7.18 -14.94
C ALA A 558 -12.05 -7.45 -16.41
N GLN A 559 -13.26 -7.03 -16.79
CA GLN A 559 -13.88 -7.31 -18.09
C GLN A 559 -14.22 -6.07 -18.92
N ARG A 560 -14.51 -4.94 -18.29
CA ARG A 560 -15.02 -3.71 -18.93
C ARG A 560 -14.13 -2.51 -18.66
N PHE A 561 -13.94 -2.13 -17.40
CA PHE A 561 -13.13 -0.97 -17.06
C PHE A 561 -12.58 -1.04 -15.64
N ILE A 562 -11.54 -0.25 -15.40
CA ILE A 562 -10.97 -0.03 -14.08
C ILE A 562 -10.86 1.48 -13.84
N TYR A 563 -11.32 1.93 -12.68
CA TYR A 563 -11.15 3.30 -12.20
C TYR A 563 -10.31 3.29 -10.92
N ILE A 564 -9.18 4.00 -10.92
CA ILE A 564 -8.25 4.05 -9.79
C ILE A 564 -8.08 5.50 -9.36
N GLU A 565 -8.12 5.72 -8.06
CA GLU A 565 -7.61 6.94 -7.45
C GLU A 565 -6.51 6.57 -6.46
N ASN A 566 -5.31 7.13 -6.64
CA ASN A 566 -4.19 6.80 -5.78
C ASN A 566 -3.21 7.95 -5.57
N GLN A 567 -2.67 8.08 -4.35
CA GLN A 567 -1.61 9.06 -4.05
C GLN A 567 -0.31 8.81 -4.84
N TYR A 568 0.02 7.55 -5.10
CA TYR A 568 1.19 7.16 -5.87
C TYR A 568 0.83 6.14 -6.92
N PHE A 569 1.54 6.17 -8.05
CA PHE A 569 1.38 5.16 -9.10
C PHE A 569 2.76 4.76 -9.65
N ILE A 570 3.42 3.84 -8.94
CA ILE A 570 4.79 3.40 -9.17
C ILE A 570 4.88 1.89 -9.02
N GLY A 571 5.45 1.21 -10.00
CA GLY A 571 5.66 -0.23 -9.89
C GLY A 571 6.12 -0.90 -11.16
N SER A 572 6.33 -2.21 -11.02
CA SER A 572 6.80 -3.12 -12.06
C SER A 572 8.13 -2.66 -12.66
N SER A 573 9.08 -2.27 -11.80
CA SER A 573 10.35 -1.68 -12.26
C SER A 573 11.14 -2.57 -13.21
N PHE A 574 11.04 -3.88 -13.08
CA PHE A 574 11.67 -4.85 -13.99
C PHE A 574 11.26 -4.67 -15.47
N CYS A 575 10.15 -3.99 -15.75
CA CYS A 575 9.67 -3.63 -17.10
C CYS A 575 9.96 -2.18 -17.51
N TRP A 576 10.56 -1.35 -16.65
CA TRP A 576 10.82 0.06 -16.99
C TRP A 576 11.82 0.22 -18.15
N PRO A 577 11.73 1.32 -18.93
CA PRO A 577 12.70 1.61 -19.98
C PRO A 577 14.14 1.74 -19.43
N SER A 578 14.27 2.27 -18.22
CA SER A 578 15.54 2.40 -17.50
C SER A 578 15.37 2.02 -16.02
N CYS A 579 16.49 1.83 -15.30
CA CYS A 579 16.47 1.54 -13.86
C CYS A 579 15.68 0.26 -13.48
N LYS A 580 15.79 -0.81 -14.28
CA LYS A 580 15.01 -2.05 -14.08
C LYS A 580 15.17 -2.72 -12.71
N ASN A 581 16.30 -2.47 -12.05
CA ASN A 581 16.63 -3.00 -10.74
C ASN A 581 16.30 -2.03 -9.59
N ALA A 582 15.37 -1.09 -9.79
CA ALA A 582 14.98 -0.13 -8.75
C ALA A 582 14.32 -0.79 -7.53
N GLY A 583 13.79 -2.01 -7.70
CA GLY A 583 13.19 -2.82 -6.64
C GLY A 583 11.75 -2.41 -6.32
N ALA A 584 11.05 -1.79 -7.29
CA ALA A 584 9.62 -1.52 -7.23
C ALA A 584 8.86 -2.65 -7.95
N ASP A 585 8.96 -3.86 -7.41
CA ASP A 585 8.59 -5.10 -8.10
C ASP A 585 7.08 -5.45 -8.00
N ASN A 586 6.25 -4.58 -7.41
CA ASN A 586 4.81 -4.79 -7.38
C ASN A 586 4.22 -4.87 -8.80
N LEU A 587 3.24 -5.75 -8.98
CA LEU A 587 2.69 -6.10 -10.30
C LEU A 587 1.56 -5.20 -10.81
N ILE A 588 1.12 -4.20 -10.04
CA ILE A 588 -0.13 -3.49 -10.35
C ILE A 588 -0.05 -2.78 -11.72
N PRO A 589 0.98 -1.96 -12.01
CA PRO A 589 1.09 -1.29 -13.31
C PRO A 589 1.19 -2.25 -14.51
N ILE A 590 2.02 -3.31 -14.40
CA ILE A 590 2.17 -4.27 -15.50
C ILE A 590 0.89 -5.08 -15.76
N GLU A 591 0.17 -5.48 -14.71
CA GLU A 591 -1.10 -6.22 -14.85
C GLU A 591 -2.16 -5.37 -15.55
N LEU A 592 -2.22 -4.07 -15.26
CA LEU A 592 -3.13 -3.14 -15.97
C LEU A 592 -2.78 -3.04 -17.46
N ALA A 593 -1.49 -2.82 -17.78
CA ALA A 593 -1.04 -2.71 -19.16
C ALA A 593 -1.25 -4.01 -19.95
N LEU A 594 -0.96 -5.16 -19.35
CA LEU A 594 -1.19 -6.47 -19.96
C LEU A 594 -2.69 -6.79 -20.09
N LYS A 595 -3.53 -6.40 -19.13
CA LYS A 595 -4.98 -6.53 -19.26
C LYS A 595 -5.50 -5.74 -20.46
N ILE A 596 -5.12 -4.47 -20.60
CA ILE A 596 -5.47 -3.66 -21.78
C ILE A 596 -4.97 -4.33 -23.07
N ALA A 597 -3.70 -4.72 -23.11
CA ALA A 597 -3.11 -5.37 -24.28
C ALA A 597 -3.84 -6.67 -24.66
N SER A 598 -4.26 -7.47 -23.67
CA SER A 598 -5.03 -8.69 -23.90
C SER A 598 -6.41 -8.39 -24.50
N LYS A 599 -7.10 -7.36 -24.02
CA LYS A 599 -8.42 -6.94 -24.52
C LYS A 599 -8.33 -6.37 -25.94
N ILE A 600 -7.28 -5.58 -26.23
CA ILE A 600 -6.97 -5.12 -27.60
C ILE A 600 -6.77 -6.30 -28.54
N LYS A 601 -5.96 -7.30 -28.16
CA LYS A 601 -5.73 -8.51 -28.97
C LYS A 601 -7.00 -9.34 -29.17
N ALA A 602 -7.85 -9.40 -28.15
CA ALA A 602 -9.16 -10.05 -28.22
C ALA A 602 -10.22 -9.23 -28.98
N LYS A 603 -9.91 -7.98 -29.38
CA LYS A 603 -10.86 -7.02 -29.96
C LYS A 603 -12.06 -6.73 -29.06
N GLU A 604 -11.84 -6.77 -27.76
CA GLU A 604 -12.83 -6.46 -26.74
C GLU A 604 -12.58 -5.05 -26.20
N ARG A 605 -13.65 -4.30 -25.99
CA ARG A 605 -13.54 -2.96 -25.43
C ARG A 605 -13.15 -3.03 -23.95
N PHE A 606 -12.13 -2.26 -23.57
CA PHE A 606 -11.68 -2.13 -22.19
C PHE A 606 -11.05 -0.77 -21.95
N THR A 607 -11.17 -0.22 -20.74
CA THR A 607 -10.58 1.10 -20.42
C THR A 607 -10.10 1.19 -18.98
N VAL A 608 -8.99 1.89 -18.77
CA VAL A 608 -8.44 2.19 -17.45
C VAL A 608 -8.31 3.70 -17.26
N TYR A 609 -8.87 4.19 -16.16
CA TYR A 609 -8.85 5.58 -15.73
C TYR A 609 -8.06 5.67 -14.42
N ILE A 610 -7.05 6.54 -14.36
CA ILE A 610 -6.17 6.67 -13.19
C ILE A 610 -6.11 8.15 -12.79
N VAL A 611 -6.55 8.45 -11.58
CA VAL A 611 -6.46 9.79 -10.97
C VAL A 611 -5.37 9.77 -9.90
N ILE A 612 -4.38 10.64 -10.06
CA ILE A 612 -3.21 10.78 -9.17
C ILE A 612 -3.03 12.25 -8.81
N PRO A 613 -2.33 12.61 -7.71
CA PRO A 613 -2.08 14.01 -7.43
C PRO A 613 -1.19 14.62 -8.52
N MET A 614 -1.33 15.93 -8.76
CA MET A 614 -0.52 16.61 -9.78
C MET A 614 0.98 16.46 -9.48
N TRP A 615 1.36 16.53 -8.19
CA TRP A 615 2.65 16.08 -7.68
C TRP A 615 2.50 15.49 -6.27
N PRO A 616 3.46 14.67 -5.79
CA PRO A 616 3.47 14.19 -4.40
C PRO A 616 3.53 15.34 -3.38
N GLU A 617 2.86 15.20 -2.24
CA GLU A 617 2.82 16.23 -1.20
C GLU A 617 4.22 16.74 -0.81
N GLY A 618 4.34 18.06 -0.71
CA GLY A 618 5.60 18.76 -0.43
C GLY A 618 5.98 19.75 -1.52
N ILE A 619 7.27 20.12 -1.55
CA ILE A 619 7.81 21.08 -2.52
C ILE A 619 8.25 20.32 -3.79
N PRO A 620 7.63 20.53 -4.95
CA PRO A 620 7.82 19.69 -6.14
C PRO A 620 9.22 19.78 -6.75
N THR A 621 9.98 20.84 -6.46
CA THR A 621 11.36 21.03 -6.95
C THR A 621 12.42 20.26 -6.15
N THR A 622 12.06 19.68 -5.01
CA THR A 622 13.01 18.97 -4.15
C THR A 622 13.38 17.59 -4.69
N ALA A 623 14.57 17.11 -4.32
CA ALA A 623 15.11 15.84 -4.82
C ALA A 623 14.22 14.60 -4.55
N PRO A 624 13.60 14.42 -3.36
CA PRO A 624 12.70 13.28 -3.12
C PRO A 624 11.47 13.32 -4.03
N MET A 625 10.83 14.48 -4.16
CA MET A 625 9.62 14.67 -4.96
C MET A 625 9.91 14.47 -6.45
N GLN A 626 11.02 15.03 -6.93
CA GLN A 626 11.47 14.82 -8.30
C GLN A 626 11.82 13.36 -8.60
N GLN A 627 12.38 12.62 -7.64
CA GLN A 627 12.68 11.20 -7.85
C GLN A 627 11.41 10.33 -7.88
N ILE A 628 10.41 10.63 -7.05
CA ILE A 628 9.10 9.95 -7.09
C ILE A 628 8.43 10.17 -8.45
N LEU A 629 8.40 11.43 -8.93
CA LEU A 629 7.87 11.77 -10.25
C LEU A 629 8.62 11.06 -11.38
N PHE A 630 9.94 10.87 -11.24
CA PHE A 630 10.74 10.11 -12.19
C PHE A 630 10.30 8.64 -12.26
N TRP A 631 10.08 7.99 -11.12
CA TRP A 631 9.58 6.61 -11.07
C TRP A 631 8.17 6.47 -11.64
N GLN A 632 7.30 7.45 -11.38
CA GLN A 632 5.98 7.51 -12.00
C GLN A 632 6.08 7.65 -13.53
N GLY A 633 6.95 8.52 -14.02
CA GLY A 633 7.24 8.67 -15.45
C GLY A 633 7.72 7.37 -16.09
N GLN A 634 8.67 6.65 -15.46
CA GLN A 634 9.12 5.33 -15.95
C GLN A 634 7.97 4.30 -16.00
N THR A 635 7.08 4.33 -15.00
CA THR A 635 5.90 3.46 -14.92
C THR A 635 4.92 3.77 -16.05
N MET A 636 4.59 5.05 -16.28
CA MET A 636 3.73 5.49 -17.39
C MET A 636 4.32 5.09 -18.75
N SER A 637 5.62 5.35 -18.98
CA SER A 637 6.29 4.98 -20.23
C SER A 637 6.23 3.48 -20.52
N MET A 638 6.43 2.65 -19.50
CA MET A 638 6.32 1.19 -19.63
C MET A 638 4.90 0.76 -20.03
N MET A 639 3.88 1.29 -19.35
CA MET A 639 2.49 0.92 -19.63
C MET A 639 2.05 1.37 -21.02
N TYR A 640 2.29 2.64 -21.38
CA TYR A 640 1.89 3.18 -22.68
C TYR A 640 2.62 2.47 -23.84
N LYS A 641 3.88 2.08 -23.64
CA LYS A 641 4.60 1.28 -24.64
C LYS A 641 3.94 -0.07 -24.90
N ILE A 642 3.55 -0.79 -23.84
CA ILE A 642 2.87 -2.10 -23.96
C ILE A 642 1.52 -1.96 -24.68
N VAL A 643 0.75 -0.92 -24.36
CA VAL A 643 -0.54 -0.65 -25.01
C VAL A 643 -0.34 -0.29 -26.50
N ALA A 644 0.60 0.59 -26.81
CA ALA A 644 0.93 0.96 -28.19
C ALA A 644 1.41 -0.23 -29.02
N ASP A 645 2.27 -1.08 -28.46
CA ASP A 645 2.73 -2.30 -29.13
C ASP A 645 1.59 -3.28 -29.41
N ALA A 646 0.61 -3.37 -28.50
CA ALA A 646 -0.59 -4.18 -28.72
C ALA A 646 -1.44 -3.63 -29.88
N LEU A 647 -1.68 -2.31 -29.93
CA LEU A 647 -2.40 -1.65 -31.03
C LEU A 647 -1.69 -1.88 -32.37
N GLN A 648 -0.38 -1.67 -32.41
CA GLN A 648 0.44 -1.87 -33.61
C GLN A 648 0.39 -3.33 -34.08
N SER A 649 0.50 -4.29 -33.16
CA SER A 649 0.44 -5.73 -33.49
C SER A 649 -0.89 -6.17 -34.09
N GLN A 650 -1.98 -5.46 -33.78
CA GLN A 650 -3.31 -5.72 -34.33
C GLN A 650 -3.63 -4.88 -35.58
N GLY A 651 -2.68 -4.06 -36.06
CA GLY A 651 -2.88 -3.20 -37.23
C GLY A 651 -3.79 -1.99 -36.97
N LEU A 652 -4.02 -1.61 -35.71
CA LEU A 652 -4.89 -0.49 -35.31
C LEU A 652 -4.11 0.84 -35.31
N LEU A 653 -3.59 1.26 -36.47
CA LEU A 653 -2.70 2.42 -36.60
C LEU A 653 -3.40 3.78 -36.34
N ASP A 654 -4.72 3.81 -36.48
CA ASP A 654 -5.52 5.02 -36.25
C ASP A 654 -5.87 5.23 -34.77
N ALA A 655 -5.88 4.15 -33.96
CA ALA A 655 -6.18 4.20 -32.54
C ALA A 655 -5.03 4.84 -31.74
N HIS A 656 -5.38 5.44 -30.61
CA HIS A 656 -4.43 6.06 -29.69
C HIS A 656 -4.36 5.26 -28.37
N PRO A 657 -3.20 5.14 -27.71
CA PRO A 657 -3.11 4.48 -26.40
C PRO A 657 -4.04 5.11 -25.34
N GLN A 658 -4.32 6.41 -25.43
CA GLN A 658 -5.27 7.11 -24.55
C GLN A 658 -6.75 6.79 -24.83
N ASP A 659 -7.06 6.02 -25.88
CA ASP A 659 -8.41 5.44 -26.02
C ASP A 659 -8.64 4.32 -25.01
N TYR A 660 -7.59 3.84 -24.33
CA TYR A 660 -7.63 2.69 -23.40
C TYR A 660 -7.02 2.98 -22.03
N LEU A 661 -5.98 3.82 -21.93
CA LEU A 661 -5.28 4.14 -20.69
C LEU A 661 -5.18 5.64 -20.49
N ASN A 662 -5.79 6.16 -19.42
CA ASN A 662 -5.82 7.59 -19.16
C ASN A 662 -5.36 7.95 -17.74
N PHE A 663 -4.46 8.92 -17.66
CA PHE A 663 -4.00 9.52 -16.40
C PHE A 663 -4.53 10.94 -16.26
N TYR A 664 -5.04 11.25 -15.08
CA TYR A 664 -5.60 12.54 -14.69
C TYR A 664 -5.01 12.99 -13.36
N CYS A 665 -5.16 14.28 -13.07
CA CYS A 665 -5.00 14.83 -11.74
C CYS A 665 -6.16 15.78 -11.42
N LEU A 666 -6.25 16.23 -10.17
CA LEU A 666 -7.28 17.16 -9.75
C LEU A 666 -6.70 18.55 -9.50
N GLY A 667 -7.45 19.58 -9.86
CA GLY A 667 -7.09 20.97 -9.58
C GLY A 667 -8.32 21.86 -9.51
N ARG A 668 -8.16 22.97 -8.79
CA ARG A 668 -9.21 23.97 -8.64
C ARG A 668 -8.67 25.35 -8.95
N ARG A 669 -9.55 26.19 -9.47
CA ARG A 669 -9.32 27.62 -9.66
C ARG A 669 -10.55 28.38 -9.18
N GLU A 670 -10.34 29.37 -8.31
CA GLU A 670 -11.44 30.15 -7.73
C GLU A 670 -11.42 31.59 -8.24
N LEU A 671 -12.56 32.07 -8.75
CA LEU A 671 -12.70 33.49 -9.05
C LEU A 671 -12.63 34.33 -7.76
N ALA A 672 -12.17 35.58 -7.88
CA ALA A 672 -12.19 36.50 -6.76
C ALA A 672 -13.65 36.95 -6.55
N ASP A 673 -14.20 36.72 -5.36
CA ASP A 673 -15.43 37.40 -4.98
C ASP A 673 -15.13 38.91 -4.95
N GLY A 674 -15.94 39.69 -5.66
CA GLY A 674 -15.75 41.13 -5.75
C GLY A 674 -15.60 41.75 -4.36
N ASP A 675 -14.53 42.51 -4.18
CA ASP A 675 -14.22 43.34 -2.99
C ASP A 675 -13.47 42.70 -1.80
N ILE A 676 -12.57 41.74 -2.05
CA ILE A 676 -11.48 41.47 -1.10
C ILE A 676 -10.23 42.19 -1.60
N SER A 677 -9.91 43.32 -0.95
CA SER A 677 -8.60 43.96 -1.07
C SER A 677 -7.52 42.88 -0.92
N SER A 678 -6.72 42.65 -1.97
CA SER A 678 -5.57 41.76 -1.91
C SER A 678 -4.79 42.06 -0.63
N PRO A 679 -4.53 41.06 0.24
CA PRO A 679 -3.64 41.27 1.38
C PRO A 679 -2.37 41.89 0.80
N LYS A 680 -1.94 43.04 1.33
CA LYS A 680 -0.63 43.63 1.01
C LYS A 680 0.43 42.69 1.62
N THR A 681 0.64 41.53 1.02
CA THR A 681 1.65 40.58 1.45
C THR A 681 3.01 41.15 1.04
N LEU A 682 3.89 41.33 2.02
CA LEU A 682 5.31 41.70 1.88
C LEU A 682 6.15 40.60 1.20
N CYS A 683 5.57 39.90 0.22
CA CYS A 683 6.21 38.79 -0.48
C CYS A 683 6.91 39.33 -1.73
N ASN A 684 8.08 38.78 -2.05
CA ASN A 684 8.77 39.06 -3.30
C ASN A 684 7.84 38.70 -4.48
N ASP A 685 7.68 39.60 -5.46
CA ASP A 685 6.72 39.50 -6.58
C ASP A 685 6.86 38.20 -7.42
N ASN A 686 7.98 37.48 -7.29
CA ASN A 686 8.28 36.25 -8.03
C ASN A 686 8.24 34.96 -7.19
N SER A 687 7.71 34.97 -5.96
CA SER A 687 7.62 33.74 -5.16
C SER A 687 6.52 32.79 -5.68
N PRO A 688 6.71 31.45 -5.65
CA PRO A 688 5.67 30.49 -6.06
C PRO A 688 4.31 30.70 -5.39
N LEU A 689 4.32 31.08 -4.10
CA LEU A 689 3.11 31.40 -3.36
C LEU A 689 2.37 32.61 -3.95
N HIS A 690 3.09 33.69 -4.26
CA HIS A 690 2.50 34.87 -4.87
C HIS A 690 1.88 34.55 -6.23
N VAL A 691 2.53 33.71 -7.03
CA VAL A 691 2.02 33.29 -8.34
C VAL A 691 0.74 32.47 -8.20
N ALA A 692 0.70 31.49 -7.29
CA ALA A 692 -0.52 30.71 -7.01
C ALA A 692 -1.68 31.58 -6.47
N GLN A 693 -1.39 32.57 -5.63
CA GLN A 693 -2.36 33.56 -5.17
C GLN A 693 -2.86 34.46 -6.30
N LYS A 694 -1.96 34.89 -7.19
CA LYS A 694 -2.28 35.73 -8.34
C LYS A 694 -3.21 35.02 -9.31
N PHE A 695 -2.94 33.76 -9.65
CA PHE A 695 -3.78 32.98 -10.58
C PHE A 695 -4.95 32.27 -9.89
N ARG A 696 -5.00 32.31 -8.55
CA ARG A 696 -6.06 31.74 -7.70
C ARG A 696 -6.33 30.26 -7.98
N ARG A 697 -5.27 29.50 -8.23
CA ARG A 697 -5.35 28.07 -8.55
C ARG A 697 -4.38 27.26 -7.72
N PHE A 698 -4.74 26.01 -7.46
CA PHE A 698 -3.86 25.02 -6.86
C PHE A 698 -4.38 23.61 -7.16
N MET A 699 -3.52 22.60 -7.01
CA MET A 699 -3.97 21.21 -7.14
C MET A 699 -4.91 20.85 -5.98
N ILE A 700 -5.86 19.98 -6.25
CA ILE A 700 -6.58 19.22 -5.22
C ILE A 700 -5.74 17.98 -4.96
N TYR A 701 -5.32 17.76 -3.72
CA TYR A 701 -4.42 16.66 -3.41
C TYR A 701 -5.18 15.34 -3.34
N VAL A 702 -4.94 14.48 -4.32
CA VAL A 702 -5.46 13.11 -4.35
C VAL A 702 -4.67 12.26 -3.36
N HIS A 703 -5.22 12.11 -2.15
CA HIS A 703 -4.70 11.20 -1.14
C HIS A 703 -5.43 9.85 -1.13
N SER A 704 -6.48 9.69 -1.93
CA SER A 704 -7.20 8.45 -2.16
C SER A 704 -6.30 7.22 -2.28
N LYS A 705 -6.78 6.06 -1.84
CA LYS A 705 -6.22 4.74 -2.17
C LYS A 705 -7.35 3.75 -2.45
N GLY A 706 -7.87 3.79 -3.67
CA GLY A 706 -8.99 2.95 -4.07
C GLY A 706 -8.95 2.48 -5.52
N MET A 707 -9.74 1.46 -5.81
CA MET A 707 -9.95 0.92 -7.14
C MET A 707 -11.38 0.40 -7.28
N ILE A 708 -12.06 0.79 -8.35
CA ILE A 708 -13.37 0.27 -8.76
C ILE A 708 -13.18 -0.53 -10.04
N VAL A 709 -13.78 -1.72 -10.08
CA VAL A 709 -13.71 -2.63 -11.23
C VAL A 709 -15.13 -2.94 -11.68
N ASP A 710 -15.40 -2.64 -12.95
CA ASP A 710 -16.62 -3.01 -13.68
C ASP A 710 -17.95 -2.56 -13.01
N ASP A 711 -17.91 -1.53 -12.15
CA ASP A 711 -19.03 -1.07 -11.30
C ASP A 711 -19.63 -2.14 -10.35
N GLU A 712 -18.96 -3.28 -10.16
CA GLU A 712 -19.40 -4.36 -9.25
C GLU A 712 -18.48 -4.58 -8.04
N TYR A 713 -17.19 -4.24 -8.14
CA TYR A 713 -16.19 -4.48 -7.09
C TYR A 713 -15.47 -3.19 -6.72
N VAL A 714 -15.19 -3.02 -5.43
CA VAL A 714 -14.43 -1.89 -4.91
C VAL A 714 -13.36 -2.36 -3.92
N ILE A 715 -12.16 -1.76 -4.00
CA ILE A 715 -11.12 -1.83 -2.99
C ILE A 715 -10.91 -0.43 -2.42
N ILE A 716 -10.93 -0.29 -1.09
CA ILE A 716 -10.58 0.95 -0.38
C ILE A 716 -9.70 0.61 0.82
N GLY A 717 -8.65 1.41 1.04
CA GLY A 717 -7.75 1.21 2.17
C GLY A 717 -6.73 2.33 2.34
N SER A 718 -5.60 1.98 2.96
CA SER A 718 -4.48 2.89 3.19
C SER A 718 -3.31 2.71 2.21
N ALA A 719 -3.33 1.64 1.41
CA ALA A 719 -2.20 1.21 0.60
C ALA A 719 -2.08 1.97 -0.73
N ASN A 720 -0.96 2.65 -0.92
CA ASN A 720 -0.65 3.31 -2.18
C ASN A 720 -0.20 2.30 -3.25
N ILE A 721 -0.31 2.65 -4.54
CA ILE A 721 0.30 1.85 -5.62
C ILE A 721 1.77 2.23 -5.71
N ASN A 722 2.54 1.69 -4.76
CA ASN A 722 3.99 1.77 -4.68
C ASN A 722 4.53 0.53 -3.94
N GLN A 723 5.83 0.31 -3.99
CA GLN A 723 6.44 -0.83 -3.34
C GLN A 723 6.35 -0.75 -1.82
N ARG A 724 6.48 0.45 -1.25
CA ARG A 724 6.30 0.73 0.18
C ARG A 724 5.01 0.12 0.75
N SER A 725 3.90 0.19 0.02
CA SER A 725 2.60 -0.29 0.47
C SER A 725 2.34 -1.75 0.04
N MET A 726 2.81 -2.15 -1.14
CA MET A 726 2.48 -3.44 -1.75
C MET A 726 3.38 -4.61 -1.31
N GLU A 727 4.54 -4.35 -0.72
CA GLU A 727 5.52 -5.41 -0.39
C GLU A 727 5.12 -6.28 0.83
N GLY A 728 4.26 -5.79 1.72
CA GLY A 728 3.88 -6.49 2.96
C GLY A 728 4.87 -6.32 4.11
N SER A 729 6.19 -6.28 3.83
CA SER A 729 7.24 -6.10 4.85
C SER A 729 7.81 -4.69 5.00
N ARG A 730 7.32 -3.71 4.23
CA ARG A 730 7.70 -2.29 4.34
C ARG A 730 6.78 -1.56 5.31
N ASP A 731 5.90 -0.69 4.82
CA ASP A 731 4.87 -0.04 5.63
C ASP A 731 3.76 -1.03 5.96
N THR A 732 3.09 -0.83 7.10
CA THR A 732 1.91 -1.63 7.42
C THR A 732 0.66 -0.96 6.89
N GLU A 733 -0.14 -1.68 6.11
CA GLU A 733 -1.35 -1.18 5.46
C GLU A 733 -2.55 -2.08 5.75
N ILE A 734 -3.76 -1.55 5.49
CA ILE A 734 -5.02 -2.29 5.56
C ILE A 734 -5.93 -1.81 4.42
N ALA A 735 -6.69 -2.74 3.85
CA ALA A 735 -7.73 -2.44 2.88
C ALA A 735 -8.90 -3.42 3.06
N MET A 736 -10.05 -3.06 2.53
CA MET A 736 -11.12 -4.01 2.25
C MET A 736 -11.34 -4.09 0.74
N GLY A 737 -11.77 -5.25 0.28
CA GLY A 737 -12.41 -5.39 -1.02
C GLY A 737 -13.80 -5.96 -0.85
N ALA A 738 -14.76 -5.42 -1.59
CA ALA A 738 -16.17 -5.73 -1.38
C ALA A 738 -16.97 -5.65 -2.69
N TYR A 739 -18.09 -6.37 -2.70
CA TYR A 739 -19.12 -6.31 -3.75
C TYR A 739 -20.49 -6.62 -3.17
N GLN A 740 -21.53 -6.24 -3.90
CA GLN A 740 -22.90 -6.64 -3.61
C GLN A 740 -23.26 -7.85 -4.48
N PRO A 741 -23.63 -9.01 -3.92
CA PRO A 741 -23.86 -10.24 -4.69
C PRO A 741 -25.06 -10.15 -5.63
N HIS A 742 -25.97 -9.19 -5.41
CA HIS A 742 -27.12 -8.92 -6.29
C HIS A 742 -26.82 -7.94 -7.43
N TYR A 743 -25.70 -7.21 -7.35
CA TYR A 743 -25.27 -6.21 -8.33
C TYR A 743 -23.92 -6.58 -8.94
N LYS A 744 -23.93 -7.60 -9.78
CA LYS A 744 -22.78 -8.14 -10.51
C LYS A 744 -23.12 -8.39 -11.97
N TRP A 745 -22.12 -8.52 -12.83
CA TRP A 745 -22.32 -8.90 -14.23
C TRP A 745 -22.75 -10.37 -14.37
N ALA A 746 -22.17 -11.26 -13.57
CA ALA A 746 -22.46 -12.68 -13.63
C ALA A 746 -23.91 -12.99 -13.21
N GLY A 747 -24.72 -13.51 -14.12
CA GLY A 747 -26.10 -13.93 -13.86
C GLY A 747 -27.16 -12.83 -13.97
N ASN A 748 -26.78 -11.60 -14.31
CA ASN A 748 -27.69 -10.48 -14.51
C ASN A 748 -27.85 -10.14 -16.01
N THR A 749 -28.99 -9.53 -16.36
CA THR A 749 -29.34 -9.14 -17.75
C THR A 749 -28.82 -7.76 -18.15
N GLY A 750 -28.27 -6.98 -17.22
CA GLY A 750 -27.83 -5.60 -17.43
C GLY A 750 -26.62 -5.22 -16.56
N PRO A 751 -26.08 -3.99 -16.73
CA PRO A 751 -24.95 -3.49 -15.94
C PRO A 751 -25.33 -3.39 -14.44
N PRO A 752 -24.39 -3.66 -13.52
CA PRO A 752 -24.64 -3.51 -12.10
C PRO A 752 -24.87 -2.03 -11.75
N ARG A 753 -26.04 -1.70 -11.20
CA ARG A 753 -26.38 -0.34 -10.74
C ARG A 753 -26.63 -0.29 -9.23
N GLY A 754 -25.74 -0.94 -8.48
CA GLY A 754 -25.73 -0.90 -7.01
C GLY A 754 -24.99 0.32 -6.44
N GLN A 755 -24.57 0.22 -5.19
CA GLN A 755 -23.82 1.24 -4.46
C GLN A 755 -22.43 1.51 -5.06
N VAL A 756 -21.77 0.51 -5.65
CA VAL A 756 -20.46 0.69 -6.29
C VAL A 756 -20.58 1.61 -7.52
N TYR A 757 -21.59 1.37 -8.38
CA TYR A 757 -21.97 2.26 -9.47
C TYR A 757 -22.32 3.66 -8.96
N GLY A 758 -23.18 3.75 -7.95
CA GLY A 758 -23.59 5.04 -7.37
C GLY A 758 -22.41 5.86 -6.84
N TYR A 759 -21.48 5.20 -6.15
CA TYR A 759 -20.26 5.82 -5.65
C TYR A 759 -19.35 6.32 -6.79
N ARG A 760 -19.12 5.50 -7.82
CA ARG A 760 -18.31 5.88 -8.99
C ARG A 760 -18.93 7.03 -9.77
N MET A 761 -20.27 7.07 -9.91
CA MET A 761 -20.99 8.20 -10.50
C MET A 761 -20.84 9.46 -9.65
N SER A 762 -20.82 9.34 -8.32
CA SER A 762 -20.69 10.47 -7.41
C SER A 762 -19.29 11.10 -7.45
N LEU A 763 -18.25 10.27 -7.46
CA LEU A 763 -16.87 10.71 -7.70
C LEU A 763 -16.75 11.42 -9.06
N TRP A 764 -17.36 10.86 -10.11
CA TRP A 764 -17.35 11.50 -11.43
C TRP A 764 -18.14 12.80 -11.47
N ALA A 765 -19.25 12.90 -10.72
CA ALA A 765 -20.02 14.13 -10.63
C ALA A 765 -19.21 15.26 -10.00
N GLU A 766 -18.43 14.96 -8.97
CA GLU A 766 -17.48 15.86 -8.33
C GLU A 766 -16.36 16.26 -9.29
N HIS A 767 -15.70 15.28 -9.91
CA HIS A 767 -14.53 15.52 -10.75
C HIS A 767 -14.88 16.22 -12.07
N LEU A 768 -15.99 15.85 -12.70
CA LEU A 768 -16.40 16.39 -14.00
C LEU A 768 -17.36 17.58 -13.88
N GLY A 769 -17.92 17.81 -12.69
CA GLY A 769 -18.90 18.87 -12.43
C GLY A 769 -20.29 18.60 -13.05
N THR A 770 -20.56 17.37 -13.49
CA THR A 770 -21.78 16.98 -14.19
C THR A 770 -21.97 15.47 -14.19
N VAL A 771 -23.18 15.02 -14.50
CA VAL A 771 -23.49 13.63 -14.85
C VAL A 771 -24.07 13.59 -16.26
N GLU A 772 -23.48 12.79 -17.14
CA GLU A 772 -23.91 12.61 -18.53
C GLU A 772 -24.18 11.12 -18.81
N GLU A 773 -25.08 10.80 -19.75
CA GLU A 773 -25.52 9.43 -20.04
C GLU A 773 -24.37 8.49 -20.45
N CYS A 774 -23.39 9.02 -21.20
CA CYS A 774 -22.22 8.24 -21.62
C CYS A 774 -21.39 7.73 -20.44
N PHE A 775 -21.45 8.39 -19.27
CA PHE A 775 -20.74 7.97 -18.05
C PHE A 775 -21.31 6.70 -17.42
N TRP A 776 -22.50 6.25 -17.85
CA TRP A 776 -23.07 4.99 -17.39
C TRP A 776 -22.35 3.78 -17.98
N ARG A 777 -21.56 3.97 -19.04
CA ARG A 777 -20.75 2.92 -19.67
C ARG A 777 -19.30 3.38 -19.84
N PRO A 778 -18.51 3.37 -18.75
CA PRO A 778 -17.14 3.87 -18.74
C PRO A 778 -16.20 3.14 -19.70
N GLU A 779 -16.53 1.91 -20.08
CA GLU A 779 -15.73 1.19 -21.06
C GLU A 779 -15.86 1.76 -22.46
N THR A 780 -16.91 2.54 -22.81
CA THR A 780 -17.16 2.96 -24.19
C THR A 780 -16.18 4.03 -24.68
N GLU A 781 -15.93 4.04 -25.98
CA GLU A 781 -15.07 5.07 -26.62
C GLU A 781 -15.67 6.47 -26.52
N GLU A 782 -17.01 6.57 -26.61
CA GLU A 782 -17.76 7.81 -26.38
C GLU A 782 -17.48 8.37 -24.98
N CYS A 783 -17.60 7.53 -23.94
CA CYS A 783 -17.30 7.95 -22.58
C CYS A 783 -15.84 8.41 -22.42
N VAL A 784 -14.88 7.65 -22.96
CA VAL A 784 -13.46 8.02 -22.88
C VAL A 784 -13.17 9.35 -23.54
N ARG A 785 -13.67 9.55 -24.77
CA ARG A 785 -13.51 10.81 -25.49
C ARG A 785 -14.10 11.96 -24.69
N ARG A 786 -15.33 11.79 -24.19
CA ARG A 786 -16.00 12.84 -23.43
C ARG A 786 -15.25 13.22 -22.15
N VAL A 787 -14.78 12.23 -21.38
CA VAL A 787 -13.98 12.48 -20.17
C VAL A 787 -12.65 13.17 -20.53
N ASN A 788 -11.98 12.73 -21.59
CA ASN A 788 -10.72 13.34 -22.05
C ASN A 788 -10.90 14.78 -22.56
N GLU A 789 -11.96 15.06 -23.30
CA GLU A 789 -12.32 16.41 -23.75
C GLU A 789 -12.54 17.33 -22.56
N MET A 790 -13.34 16.91 -21.58
CA MET A 790 -13.60 17.71 -20.38
C MET A 790 -12.33 17.94 -19.54
N ALA A 791 -11.47 16.92 -19.42
CA ALA A 791 -10.21 17.03 -18.70
C ALA A 791 -9.20 17.96 -19.40
N GLU A 792 -9.19 17.98 -20.74
CA GLU A 792 -8.39 18.90 -21.54
C GLU A 792 -8.94 20.34 -21.44
N GLU A 793 -10.25 20.54 -21.58
CA GLU A 793 -10.89 21.85 -21.40
C GLU A 793 -10.60 22.44 -20.01
N ASN A 794 -10.74 21.63 -18.96
CA ASN A 794 -10.40 22.06 -17.61
C ASN A 794 -8.90 22.35 -17.45
N TRP A 795 -8.00 21.57 -18.07
CA TRP A 795 -6.57 21.85 -18.05
C TRP A 795 -6.26 23.20 -18.69
N GLN A 796 -6.81 23.49 -19.87
CA GLN A 796 -6.60 24.76 -20.57
C GLN A 796 -7.07 25.96 -19.72
N LYS A 797 -8.25 25.87 -19.12
CA LYS A 797 -8.76 26.89 -18.20
C LYS A 797 -7.93 27.01 -16.93
N TYR A 798 -7.44 25.88 -16.40
CA TYR A 798 -6.60 25.84 -15.22
C TYR A 798 -5.28 26.56 -15.48
N VAL A 799 -4.62 26.34 -16.63
CA VAL A 799 -3.33 26.97 -16.97
C VAL A 799 -3.46 28.37 -17.59
N SER A 800 -4.65 28.76 -18.06
CA SER A 800 -4.91 30.03 -18.75
C SER A 800 -4.40 31.25 -17.97
N PRO A 801 -3.76 32.24 -18.64
CA PRO A 801 -3.40 33.50 -18.00
C PRO A 801 -4.63 34.32 -17.59
N ASP A 802 -5.75 34.13 -18.29
CA ASP A 802 -7.03 34.77 -17.99
C ASP A 802 -7.74 34.05 -16.84
N MET A 803 -8.53 34.79 -16.05
CA MET A 803 -9.27 34.24 -14.91
C MET A 803 -10.52 33.51 -15.38
N GLU A 804 -10.37 32.21 -15.63
CA GLU A 804 -11.45 31.33 -16.07
C GLU A 804 -11.77 30.29 -15.00
N GLU A 805 -13.05 30.02 -14.79
CA GLU A 805 -13.52 28.97 -13.87
C GLU A 805 -13.55 27.61 -14.58
N THR A 806 -13.00 26.60 -13.92
CA THR A 806 -13.07 25.21 -14.40
C THR A 806 -14.48 24.65 -14.18
N ARG A 807 -14.97 23.80 -15.10
CA ARG A 807 -16.32 23.21 -14.94
C ARG A 807 -16.37 22.18 -13.81
N GLY A 808 -15.29 21.43 -13.66
CA GLY A 808 -15.05 20.47 -12.59
C GLY A 808 -13.59 20.51 -12.16
N HIS A 809 -13.15 19.46 -11.48
CA HIS A 809 -11.81 19.34 -10.91
C HIS A 809 -10.87 18.46 -11.73
N LEU A 810 -11.38 17.59 -12.61
CA LEU A 810 -10.59 16.65 -13.38
C LEU A 810 -9.77 17.40 -14.43
N LEU A 811 -8.45 17.26 -14.34
CA LEU A 811 -7.48 17.76 -15.29
C LEU A 811 -6.80 16.58 -15.97
N ARG A 812 -6.53 16.73 -17.26
CA ARG A 812 -5.52 15.90 -17.93
C ARG A 812 -4.23 15.91 -17.12
N TYR A 813 -3.61 14.76 -16.88
CA TYR A 813 -2.25 14.75 -16.32
C TYR A 813 -1.29 15.38 -17.35
N PRO A 814 -0.37 16.29 -16.97
CA PRO A 814 0.38 17.17 -17.90
C PRO A 814 1.50 16.47 -18.70
N VAL A 815 1.18 15.32 -19.29
CA VAL A 815 2.04 14.52 -20.17
C VAL A 815 1.43 14.43 -21.56
N GLN A 816 2.31 14.39 -22.55
CA GLN A 816 2.00 14.05 -23.92
C GLN A 816 2.33 12.58 -24.16
N VAL A 817 1.42 11.87 -24.80
CA VAL A 817 1.59 10.46 -25.18
C VAL A 817 1.53 10.38 -26.70
N GLY A 818 2.55 9.78 -27.31
CA GLY A 818 2.58 9.49 -28.74
C GLY A 818 1.84 8.21 -29.09
N LYS A 819 1.47 8.04 -30.37
CA LYS A 819 0.90 6.79 -30.89
C LYS A 819 1.82 5.57 -30.71
N ASP A 820 3.13 5.79 -30.63
CA ASP A 820 4.15 4.78 -30.37
C ASP A 820 4.34 4.44 -28.88
N GLY A 821 3.56 5.09 -28.01
CA GLY A 821 3.61 4.93 -26.55
C GLY A 821 4.69 5.77 -25.86
N GLN A 822 5.42 6.64 -26.58
CA GLN A 822 6.37 7.54 -25.94
C GLN A 822 5.67 8.58 -25.08
N VAL A 823 6.22 8.79 -23.87
CA VAL A 823 5.69 9.74 -22.89
C VAL A 823 6.67 10.90 -22.74
N GLY A 824 6.18 12.11 -23.00
CA GLY A 824 6.91 13.36 -22.81
C GLY A 824 6.11 14.33 -21.92
N PRO A 825 6.72 15.44 -21.47
CA PRO A 825 5.94 16.52 -20.87
C PRO A 825 5.02 17.15 -21.91
N LEU A 826 3.90 17.73 -21.47
CA LEU A 826 3.07 18.53 -22.37
C LEU A 826 3.88 19.75 -22.86
N PRO A 827 3.87 20.09 -24.17
CA PRO A 827 4.67 21.20 -24.70
C PRO A 827 4.38 22.54 -24.00
N GLY A 828 5.43 23.23 -23.54
CA GLY A 828 5.31 24.49 -22.79
C GLY A 828 4.94 24.32 -21.31
N HIS A 829 4.79 23.07 -20.85
CA HIS A 829 4.47 22.69 -19.47
C HIS A 829 5.45 21.62 -18.96
N GLU A 830 6.73 21.80 -19.24
CA GLU A 830 7.79 20.91 -18.76
C GLU A 830 7.90 20.91 -17.21
N CYS A 831 7.43 21.99 -16.58
CA CYS A 831 7.30 22.13 -15.14
C CYS A 831 5.84 22.41 -14.74
N PHE A 832 5.49 22.10 -13.49
CA PHE A 832 4.17 22.39 -12.96
C PHE A 832 3.90 23.91 -12.89
N PRO A 833 2.66 24.34 -13.15
CA PRO A 833 2.29 25.75 -13.11
C PRO A 833 2.52 26.33 -11.70
N ASP A 834 3.05 27.55 -11.65
CA ASP A 834 3.26 28.38 -10.45
C ASP A 834 4.35 27.90 -9.47
N VAL A 835 4.51 26.57 -9.32
CA VAL A 835 5.38 25.95 -8.32
C VAL A 835 6.70 25.39 -8.87
N GLY A 836 6.79 25.22 -10.19
CA GLY A 836 7.95 24.63 -10.85
C GLY A 836 8.11 23.13 -10.58
N GLY A 837 9.32 22.61 -10.82
CA GLY A 837 9.61 21.18 -10.72
C GLY A 837 9.15 20.43 -11.98
N LYS A 838 9.98 19.52 -12.49
CA LYS A 838 9.70 18.86 -13.77
C LYS A 838 8.57 17.86 -13.61
N VAL A 839 7.65 17.84 -14.59
CA VAL A 839 6.47 16.94 -14.58
C VAL A 839 6.88 15.46 -14.59
N LEU A 840 7.90 15.11 -15.39
CA LEU A 840 8.46 13.76 -15.45
C LEU A 840 9.59 13.51 -14.44
N GLY A 841 9.79 14.43 -13.49
CA GLY A 841 10.77 14.31 -12.44
C GLY A 841 12.23 14.28 -12.91
N THR A 842 13.13 14.00 -11.96
CA THR A 842 14.55 13.77 -12.21
C THR A 842 15.10 12.76 -11.22
N GLN A 843 16.07 11.96 -11.67
CA GLN A 843 16.76 11.02 -10.80
C GLN A 843 17.65 11.78 -9.79
N SER A 844 17.70 11.28 -8.56
CA SER A 844 18.55 11.80 -7.50
C SER A 844 19.50 10.71 -6.96
N SER A 845 20.39 11.08 -6.04
CA SER A 845 21.29 10.15 -5.34
C SER A 845 20.64 9.43 -4.15
N LEU A 846 19.34 9.67 -3.88
CA LEU A 846 18.64 9.04 -2.78
C LEU A 846 18.44 7.54 -3.04
N PRO A 847 18.58 6.69 -2.01
CA PRO A 847 18.29 5.26 -2.11
C PRO A 847 16.89 4.99 -2.66
N ASN A 848 16.78 4.16 -3.70
CA ASN A 848 15.49 3.82 -4.34
C ASN A 848 14.44 3.32 -3.34
N ALA A 849 14.85 2.56 -2.31
CA ALA A 849 13.95 2.04 -1.28
C ALA A 849 13.20 3.12 -0.48
N LEU A 850 13.66 4.37 -0.50
CA LEU A 850 12.97 5.51 0.12
C LEU A 850 11.78 6.01 -0.71
N THR A 851 11.94 5.98 -2.03
CA THR A 851 11.08 6.67 -3.00
C THR A 851 10.29 5.72 -3.90
N THR A 852 10.40 4.40 -3.70
CA THR A 852 9.72 3.34 -4.46
C THR A 852 8.54 2.70 -3.76
#